data_AF-A0A7M2AGA8-F1
#
_entry.id   AF-A0A7M2AGA8-F1
#
_cell.length_a   1.000
_cell.length_b   1.000
_cell.length_c   1.000
_cell.angle_alpha   90.00
_cell.angle_beta   90.00
_cell.angle_gamma   90.00
#
_symmetry.space_group_name_H-M   'P 1'
#
loop_
_entity.id
_entity.type
_entity.pdbx_description
1 polymer ?
#
loop_
_entity_poly.entity_id
_entity_poly.type
_entity_poly.pdbx_seq_one_letter_code
_entity_poly.pdbx_strand_id
1 'polypeptide(L)'
;MRILFTLHDLQYSGGTETFTYSLIKEFLRHNHEIFLYSTRIGQLADKYTEIGVFVTDEIASLPDNVDIIHAQHRAEAISVFYKYPSVPMIFTSHGIIPWQEKPVFIPSIVKYVAVSEEVQQHLIQNWDIQEDQISIIRNGIDQTRFHPRTPTNEKPESILLLSNRYTPDVKEILEEAANKASMKFNIVGQSHNNVWDVEDEILNSDVVVSLGRGILEAMSCGRLPLVFDYNGGDGIVTPDTYYDFRQKNFSGRVNNEKYTADQIIELIQKFYTREIIEANLELAVHFHDIRTIAEQYFELYKLGEQKRDSIVTIDPRIMEYLIEGYTFAGKEIVQKEKNLKYLLEVKKINEANEVRLNVSLTEMQAEQAKLMQEREEAVKQQAQLKSELGKTEATLMQAREEAMKQRAQLKSELETTETALNRDIVKLTQMATSKDIQIQNLEFEREGFLNQLDQKENNTKYLLELTREKDKELERIYSSRSWKLITKIKKYRGWVKKGIANPEWVIKKMTNRNQPLPAPIPIKIDVEHEVGDTPQISVVIPVYDRTDVLRQSIDSILNQTYQNYELIIVCDGSPAETLKIVDEYVDHEKVRIFKYYNNSGNAVRGRNKAIREARGEFLAFQDSDDIAELNRLEISLNYINEFKADVVYGGWRALVDGSRMIDIKDGQEVLSPDCGYDELLKMCVPCQSTVMLRLDAVRAVGGLKTKMRYREDHELWLRMAYKGYKFKSIPLMLTNLRLHSNNLELSFKDDDNRWFNLMLEEHKNIIEMKPKIAYLIPGCGISGGIAVVCQHANRLLNRGYDVLLITEDNHREINWFPNQKVEIIGVDEAPANLDILVATGWSTAYTIAYIPAKRKVYFVQSDESRFYPAGSIESQKAWDSYKFDYEYMTEAKWIQKWLKEKFGHNATYVPNGLDENIIFQTDPITKKGDKVRVLLEGPIDIPFKGMEDAFNAINDLDCEVWCVSSAGKPKKEWKCDVFFEKVPMSQMNQIYSSCDILVKLSRVEGFFGPPLEMMACGGTCVVADVTGHDEYIVDNYNALVVKIGDVEGAKQAVKKLIEDTELRQRLIANGRKTAEEWRWEPSIDTLEELYYKNHSIGKVEV
;
A
#
# COMPACT_ATOMS: atom_id res chain seq x y z
N MET A 1 -1.64 -29.46 39.30
CA MET A 1 -1.93 -28.04 38.97
C MET A 1 -2.84 -28.00 37.76
N ARG A 2 -3.66 -26.96 37.66
CA ARG A 2 -4.50 -26.58 36.54
C ARG A 2 -3.73 -25.59 35.66
N ILE A 3 -3.33 -26.01 34.47
CA ILE A 3 -2.38 -25.26 33.63
C ILE A 3 -3.07 -24.85 32.35
N LEU A 4 -3.04 -23.55 32.05
CA LEU A 4 -3.55 -23.02 30.79
C LEU A 4 -2.40 -22.77 29.82
N PHE A 5 -2.42 -23.45 28.67
CA PHE A 5 -1.53 -23.19 27.55
C PHE A 5 -2.19 -22.22 26.57
N THR A 6 -1.38 -21.39 25.91
CA THR A 6 -1.84 -20.59 24.77
C THR A 6 -1.10 -20.96 23.48
N LEU A 7 -1.80 -20.97 22.35
CA LEU A 7 -1.25 -21.19 21.00
C LEU A 7 -1.95 -20.32 19.96
N HIS A 8 -1.23 -19.88 18.93
CA HIS A 8 -1.79 -19.01 17.90
C HIS A 8 -2.67 -19.78 16.89
N ASP A 9 -2.19 -20.92 16.41
CA ASP A 9 -2.83 -21.66 15.31
C ASP A 9 -2.86 -23.18 15.57
N LEU A 10 -4.04 -23.79 15.47
CA LEU A 10 -4.26 -25.24 15.54
C LEU A 10 -4.84 -25.79 14.23
N GLN A 11 -4.76 -25.05 13.12
CA GLN A 11 -5.23 -25.49 11.81
C GLN A 11 -4.25 -26.45 11.12
N TYR A 12 -2.95 -26.36 11.42
CA TYR A 12 -1.90 -27.15 10.78
C TYR A 12 -0.85 -27.62 11.79
N SER A 13 -0.21 -28.76 11.55
CA SER A 13 0.94 -29.22 12.35
C SER A 13 2.19 -28.38 12.05
N GLY A 14 2.66 -27.66 13.05
CA GLY A 14 3.92 -26.92 13.07
C GLY A 14 4.82 -27.32 14.23
N GLY A 15 6.03 -26.76 14.29
CA GLY A 15 7.04 -27.12 15.29
C GLY A 15 6.65 -26.72 16.72
N THR A 16 6.05 -25.55 16.90
CA THR A 16 5.60 -25.05 18.21
C THR A 16 4.40 -25.84 18.73
N GLU A 17 3.45 -26.13 17.83
CA GLU A 17 2.25 -26.90 18.16
C GLU A 17 2.64 -28.35 18.51
N THR A 18 3.48 -29.00 17.72
CA THR A 18 3.90 -30.38 18.02
C THR A 18 4.81 -30.48 19.25
N PHE A 19 5.63 -29.46 19.54
CA PHE A 19 6.35 -29.35 20.81
C PHE A 19 5.40 -29.23 22.00
N THR A 20 4.41 -28.33 21.91
CA THR A 20 3.42 -28.12 22.97
C THR A 20 2.64 -29.40 23.24
N TYR A 21 2.27 -30.14 22.19
CA TYR A 21 1.65 -31.45 22.30
C TYR A 21 2.51 -32.46 23.05
N SER A 22 3.79 -32.61 22.68
CA SER A 22 4.74 -33.49 23.37
C SER A 22 4.93 -33.10 24.84
N LEU A 23 5.03 -31.80 25.12
CA LEU A 23 5.17 -31.28 26.47
C LEU A 23 3.92 -31.58 27.32
N ILE A 24 2.72 -31.27 26.81
CA ILE A 24 1.45 -31.52 27.50
C ILE A 24 1.27 -33.00 27.85
N LYS A 25 1.68 -33.93 26.98
CA LYS A 25 1.64 -35.38 27.30
C LYS A 25 2.42 -35.71 28.57
N GLU A 26 3.60 -35.13 28.78
CA GLU A 26 4.37 -35.35 30.01
C GLU A 26 3.65 -34.72 31.21
N PHE A 27 3.08 -33.52 31.08
CA PHE A 27 2.30 -32.91 32.16
C PHE A 27 1.08 -33.77 32.57
N LEU A 28 0.38 -34.36 31.59
CA LEU A 28 -0.73 -35.27 31.86
C LEU A 28 -0.28 -36.55 32.59
N ARG A 29 0.87 -37.12 32.21
CA ARG A 29 1.47 -38.28 32.92
C ARG A 29 1.81 -37.99 34.38
N HIS A 30 2.08 -36.72 34.70
CA HIS A 30 2.31 -36.24 36.06
C HIS A 30 1.03 -35.75 36.77
N ASN A 31 -0.16 -36.12 36.27
CA ASN A 31 -1.48 -35.81 36.84
C ASN A 31 -1.79 -34.30 36.93
N HIS A 32 -1.31 -33.50 35.99
CA HIS A 32 -1.75 -32.12 35.82
C HIS A 32 -3.04 -32.05 34.98
N GLU A 33 -3.88 -31.06 35.27
CA GLU A 33 -5.09 -30.78 34.49
C GLU A 33 -4.79 -29.66 33.49
N ILE A 34 -5.04 -29.88 32.21
CA ILE A 34 -4.54 -29.03 31.13
C ILE A 34 -5.70 -28.43 30.32
N PHE A 35 -5.60 -27.12 30.09
CA PHE A 35 -6.48 -26.33 29.23
C PHE A 35 -5.64 -25.70 28.12
N LEU A 36 -6.21 -25.56 26.93
CA LEU A 36 -5.55 -24.95 25.78
C LEU A 36 -6.45 -23.89 25.16
N TYR A 37 -5.97 -22.65 25.13
CA TYR A 37 -6.60 -21.54 24.43
C TYR A 37 -5.91 -21.25 23.11
N SER A 38 -6.67 -21.17 22.02
CA SER A 38 -6.13 -20.76 20.72
C SER A 38 -7.13 -19.93 19.92
N THR A 39 -6.66 -18.88 19.24
CA THR A 39 -7.53 -18.02 18.42
C THR A 39 -7.96 -18.66 17.10
N ARG A 40 -7.33 -19.77 16.69
CA ARG A 40 -7.63 -20.47 15.44
C ARG A 40 -7.68 -21.98 15.67
N ILE A 41 -8.88 -22.50 15.86
CA ILE A 41 -9.11 -23.94 15.96
C ILE A 41 -9.14 -24.57 14.56
N GLY A 42 -8.56 -25.76 14.44
CA GLY A 42 -8.68 -26.61 13.26
C GLY A 42 -8.34 -28.07 13.58
N GLN A 43 -7.95 -28.85 12.57
CA GLN A 43 -7.81 -30.31 12.68
C GLN A 43 -6.85 -30.77 13.78
N LEU A 44 -5.89 -29.94 14.18
CA LEU A 44 -4.94 -30.30 15.24
C LEU A 44 -5.59 -30.30 16.63
N ALA A 45 -6.66 -29.53 16.84
CA ALA A 45 -7.37 -29.47 18.11
C ALA A 45 -7.95 -30.84 18.52
N ASP A 46 -8.34 -31.66 17.54
CA ASP A 46 -8.82 -33.03 17.78
C ASP A 46 -7.74 -33.88 18.45
N LYS A 47 -6.46 -33.72 18.06
CA LYS A 47 -5.34 -34.45 18.69
C LYS A 47 -5.13 -34.10 20.15
N TYR A 48 -5.26 -32.83 20.51
CA TYR A 48 -5.21 -32.42 21.91
C TYR A 48 -6.41 -32.96 22.70
N THR A 49 -7.59 -32.96 22.08
CA THR A 49 -8.81 -33.49 22.70
C THR A 49 -8.74 -35.02 22.91
N GLU A 50 -8.15 -35.76 21.97
CA GLU A 50 -7.92 -37.22 22.05
C GLU A 50 -7.09 -37.61 23.29
N ILE A 51 -6.13 -36.77 23.71
CA ILE A 51 -5.33 -37.00 24.92
C ILE A 51 -5.96 -36.39 26.19
N GLY A 52 -7.19 -35.89 26.11
CA GLY A 52 -7.96 -35.40 27.26
C GLY A 52 -7.74 -33.92 27.61
N VAL A 53 -7.25 -33.10 26.68
CA VAL A 53 -7.09 -31.64 26.89
C VAL A 53 -8.36 -30.90 26.46
N PHE A 54 -8.82 -29.95 27.28
CA PHE A 54 -9.91 -29.05 26.90
C PHE A 54 -9.37 -27.91 26.02
N VAL A 55 -9.83 -27.84 24.77
CA VAL A 55 -9.40 -26.84 23.77
C VAL A 55 -10.54 -25.88 23.46
N THR A 56 -10.27 -24.56 23.46
CA THR A 56 -11.27 -23.54 23.11
C THR A 56 -10.65 -22.27 22.52
N ASP A 57 -11.42 -21.56 21.69
CA ASP A 57 -11.15 -20.23 21.16
C ASP A 57 -11.97 -19.14 21.87
N GLU A 58 -12.85 -19.53 22.79
CA GLU A 58 -13.67 -18.64 23.59
C GLU A 58 -13.10 -18.47 24.99
N ILE A 59 -12.61 -17.26 25.29
CA ILE A 59 -12.08 -16.91 26.63
C ILE A 59 -13.12 -17.15 27.73
N ALA A 60 -14.40 -16.90 27.43
CA ALA A 60 -15.50 -17.10 28.38
C ALA A 60 -15.62 -18.57 28.84
N SER A 61 -15.33 -19.51 27.94
CA SER A 61 -15.48 -20.96 28.13
C SER A 61 -14.33 -21.60 28.93
N LEU A 62 -13.24 -20.86 29.20
CA LEU A 62 -12.13 -21.31 30.06
C LEU A 62 -12.56 -21.39 31.55
N PRO A 63 -11.98 -22.28 32.37
CA PRO A 63 -12.36 -22.43 33.78
C PRO A 63 -11.94 -21.24 34.65
N ASP A 64 -12.74 -20.85 35.65
CA ASP A 64 -12.42 -19.68 36.49
C ASP A 64 -11.16 -19.84 37.35
N ASN A 65 -10.79 -21.07 37.67
CA ASN A 65 -9.62 -21.39 38.49
C ASN A 65 -8.52 -22.08 37.66
N VAL A 66 -7.52 -21.27 37.30
CA VAL A 66 -6.26 -21.68 36.67
C VAL A 66 -5.12 -21.38 37.64
N ASP A 67 -4.23 -22.36 37.83
CA ASP A 67 -3.11 -22.21 38.75
C ASP A 67 -1.94 -21.48 38.08
N ILE A 68 -1.64 -21.77 36.82
CA ILE A 68 -0.53 -21.13 36.09
C ILE A 68 -0.80 -21.11 34.60
N ILE A 69 -0.27 -20.09 33.91
CA ILE A 69 -0.39 -19.93 32.47
C ILE A 69 0.98 -20.18 31.81
N HIS A 70 1.03 -21.15 30.90
CA HIS A 70 2.09 -21.28 29.91
C HIS A 70 1.73 -20.45 28.69
N ALA A 71 2.23 -19.23 28.65
CA ALA A 71 1.94 -18.29 27.59
C ALA A 71 2.91 -18.48 26.43
N GLN A 72 2.36 -18.71 25.26
CA GLN A 72 3.03 -18.66 23.97
C GLN A 72 2.24 -17.75 23.06
N HIS A 73 2.97 -17.01 22.23
CA HIS A 73 2.44 -15.99 21.34
C HIS A 73 1.79 -14.81 22.07
N ARG A 74 2.19 -13.61 21.64
CA ARG A 74 1.88 -12.35 22.31
C ARG A 74 0.38 -12.07 22.44
N ALA A 75 -0.39 -12.27 21.37
CA ALA A 75 -1.79 -11.87 21.34
C ALA A 75 -2.62 -12.74 22.30
N GLU A 76 -2.39 -14.05 22.27
CA GLU A 76 -3.08 -15.01 23.12
C GLU A 76 -2.68 -14.85 24.58
N ALA A 77 -1.41 -14.57 24.87
CA ALA A 77 -0.94 -14.24 26.22
C ALA A 77 -1.68 -13.04 26.83
N ILE A 78 -1.90 -11.98 26.04
CA ILE A 78 -2.66 -10.80 26.47
C ILE A 78 -4.14 -11.13 26.67
N SER A 79 -4.73 -11.91 25.76
CA SER A 79 -6.12 -12.35 25.84
C SER A 79 -6.43 -13.11 27.12
N VAL A 80 -5.58 -14.08 27.49
CA VAL A 80 -5.78 -14.84 28.73
C VAL A 80 -5.45 -14.02 29.97
N PHE A 81 -4.51 -13.08 29.90
CA PHE A 81 -4.21 -12.16 31.01
C PHE A 81 -5.43 -11.32 31.40
N TYR A 82 -6.28 -10.94 30.45
CA TYR A 82 -7.52 -10.20 30.75
C TYR A 82 -8.45 -10.98 31.70
N LYS A 83 -8.61 -12.28 31.46
CA LYS A 83 -9.43 -13.13 32.33
C LYS A 83 -8.71 -13.48 33.64
N TYR A 84 -7.38 -13.62 33.59
CA TYR A 84 -6.56 -14.11 34.70
C TYR A 84 -5.46 -13.13 35.11
N PRO A 85 -5.79 -11.89 35.53
CA PRO A 85 -4.79 -10.84 35.78
C PRO A 85 -3.87 -11.14 36.98
N SER A 86 -4.27 -12.06 37.86
CA SER A 86 -3.54 -12.45 39.07
C SER A 86 -2.95 -13.86 39.00
N VAL A 87 -3.07 -14.56 37.87
CA VAL A 87 -2.51 -15.91 37.70
C VAL A 87 -1.09 -15.79 37.18
N PRO A 88 -0.08 -16.43 37.80
CA PRO A 88 1.30 -16.37 37.33
C PRO A 88 1.42 -16.92 35.91
N MET A 89 2.25 -16.26 35.11
CA MET A 89 2.48 -16.56 33.71
C MET A 89 3.96 -16.82 33.44
N ILE A 90 4.25 -17.85 32.66
CA ILE A 90 5.57 -18.13 32.10
C ILE A 90 5.45 -17.91 30.60
N PHE A 91 6.22 -16.96 30.06
CA PHE A 91 6.15 -16.59 28.65
C PHE A 91 7.29 -17.23 27.85
N THR A 92 6.97 -18.11 26.92
CA THR A 92 7.95 -18.81 26.08
C THR A 92 8.13 -18.10 24.74
N SER A 93 9.37 -17.71 24.43
CA SER A 93 9.77 -17.12 23.16
C SER A 93 10.56 -18.13 22.33
N HIS A 94 10.02 -18.48 21.15
CA HIS A 94 10.52 -19.55 20.27
C HIS A 94 11.55 -19.08 19.23
N GLY A 95 11.73 -17.76 19.09
CA GLY A 95 12.54 -17.18 18.03
C GLY A 95 12.57 -15.66 18.09
N ILE A 96 13.35 -15.07 17.16
CA ILE A 96 13.67 -13.62 17.16
C ILE A 96 13.00 -12.85 16.00
N ILE A 97 12.39 -13.56 15.05
CA ILE A 97 11.89 -12.99 13.78
C ILE A 97 10.38 -12.78 13.80
N PRO A 98 9.54 -13.80 14.10
CA PRO A 98 8.09 -13.66 14.00
C PRO A 98 7.56 -12.63 15.00
N TRP A 99 6.66 -11.76 14.55
CA TRP A 99 6.09 -10.74 15.43
C TRP A 99 5.29 -11.37 16.60
N GLN A 100 4.70 -12.55 16.36
CA GLN A 100 3.92 -13.30 17.35
C GLN A 100 4.78 -13.72 18.55
N GLU A 101 6.09 -13.92 18.36
CA GLU A 101 7.03 -14.43 19.37
C GLU A 101 7.70 -13.31 20.19
N LYS A 102 7.41 -12.04 19.87
CA LYS A 102 7.90 -10.88 20.62
C LYS A 102 7.41 -10.91 22.07
N PRO A 103 8.26 -10.53 23.05
CA PRO A 103 7.87 -10.56 24.45
C PRO A 103 6.74 -9.54 24.74
N VAL A 104 5.95 -9.85 25.75
CA VAL A 104 4.96 -8.94 26.33
C VAL A 104 5.36 -8.57 27.76
N PHE A 105 5.09 -7.34 28.18
CA PHE A 105 5.42 -6.83 29.50
C PHE A 105 4.16 -6.77 30.36
N ILE A 106 3.88 -7.89 31.02
CA ILE A 106 2.68 -8.07 31.83
C ILE A 106 3.13 -8.40 33.27
N PRO A 107 2.55 -7.77 34.32
CA PRO A 107 3.00 -8.00 35.69
C PRO A 107 2.87 -9.43 36.20
N SER A 108 1.95 -10.22 35.63
CA SER A 108 1.82 -11.62 35.98
C SER A 108 2.90 -12.51 35.37
N ILE A 109 3.72 -12.01 34.42
CA ILE A 109 4.84 -12.77 33.89
C ILE A 109 5.95 -12.85 34.94
N VAL A 110 6.15 -14.07 35.45
CA VAL A 110 7.14 -14.35 36.49
C VAL A 110 8.51 -14.63 35.89
N LYS A 111 8.53 -15.29 34.72
CA LYS A 111 9.74 -15.67 33.99
C LYS A 111 9.49 -15.70 32.49
N TYR A 112 10.51 -15.33 31.73
CA TYR A 112 10.60 -15.54 30.30
C TYR A 112 11.41 -16.81 30.02
N VAL A 113 10.97 -17.61 29.06
CA VAL A 113 11.70 -18.78 28.58
C VAL A 113 12.23 -18.48 27.18
N ALA A 114 13.53 -18.63 27.00
CA ALA A 114 14.20 -18.55 25.71
C ALA A 114 14.58 -19.95 25.26
N VAL A 115 14.24 -20.32 24.01
CA VAL A 115 14.57 -21.66 23.49
C VAL A 115 16.04 -21.84 23.10
N SER A 116 16.80 -20.76 23.02
CA SER A 116 18.23 -20.75 22.76
C SER A 116 18.92 -19.50 23.31
N GLU A 117 20.25 -19.53 23.32
CA GLU A 117 21.11 -18.42 23.66
C GLU A 117 20.87 -17.21 22.74
N GLU A 118 20.63 -17.44 21.44
CA GLU A 118 20.26 -16.36 20.50
C GLU A 118 18.98 -15.64 20.93
N VAL A 119 17.95 -16.39 21.34
CA VAL A 119 16.69 -15.80 21.82
C VAL A 119 16.91 -15.09 23.15
N GLN A 120 17.69 -15.65 24.07
CA GLN A 120 18.03 -14.99 25.34
C GLN A 120 18.73 -13.65 25.10
N GLN A 121 19.75 -13.63 24.25
CA GLN A 121 20.46 -12.41 23.89
C GLN A 121 19.54 -11.39 23.23
N HIS A 122 18.63 -11.83 22.36
CA HIS A 122 17.62 -10.95 21.77
C HIS A 122 16.70 -10.34 22.84
N LEU A 123 16.23 -11.12 23.82
CA LEU A 123 15.40 -10.61 24.92
C LEU A 123 16.16 -9.60 25.80
N ILE A 124 17.45 -9.83 26.07
CA ILE A 124 18.27 -8.90 26.85
C ILE A 124 18.54 -7.62 26.06
N GLN A 125 19.10 -7.74 24.85
CA GLN A 125 19.63 -6.61 24.09
C GLN A 125 18.54 -5.74 23.47
N ASN A 126 17.45 -6.34 22.99
CA ASN A 126 16.42 -5.61 22.25
C ASN A 126 15.24 -5.22 23.15
N TRP A 127 15.02 -5.94 24.24
CA TRP A 127 13.83 -5.79 25.10
C TRP A 127 14.14 -5.41 26.56
N ASP A 128 15.42 -5.29 26.95
CA ASP A 128 15.85 -4.83 28.29
C ASP A 128 15.34 -5.73 29.44
N ILE A 129 15.03 -7.00 29.12
CA ILE A 129 14.66 -8.01 30.10
C ILE A 129 15.93 -8.47 30.81
N GLN A 130 15.91 -8.46 32.14
CA GLN A 130 17.10 -8.81 32.92
C GLN A 130 17.40 -10.31 32.77
N GLU A 131 18.69 -10.66 32.75
CA GLU A 131 19.14 -12.04 32.54
C GLU A 131 18.57 -12.99 33.60
N ASP A 132 18.45 -12.54 34.86
CA ASP A 132 17.83 -13.28 35.96
C ASP A 132 16.31 -13.46 35.82
N GLN A 133 15.66 -12.77 34.89
CA GLN A 133 14.25 -12.97 34.52
C GLN A 133 14.06 -13.94 33.34
N ILE A 134 15.16 -14.39 32.72
CA ILE A 134 15.12 -15.33 31.59
C ILE A 134 15.63 -16.69 32.05
N SER A 135 15.06 -17.75 31.50
CA SER A 135 15.52 -19.13 31.66
C SER A 135 15.66 -19.75 30.28
N ILE A 136 16.81 -20.35 29.98
CA ILE A 136 16.99 -21.06 28.71
C ILE A 136 16.43 -22.48 28.87
N ILE A 137 15.33 -22.79 28.18
CA ILE A 137 14.79 -24.15 28.10
C ILE A 137 14.64 -24.50 26.62
N ARG A 138 15.41 -25.50 26.18
CA ARG A 138 15.53 -25.85 24.76
C ARG A 138 14.36 -26.71 24.29
N ASN A 139 14.21 -26.80 22.96
CA ASN A 139 13.22 -27.66 22.34
C ASN A 139 13.41 -29.13 22.72
N GLY A 140 12.32 -29.78 23.13
CA GLY A 140 12.29 -31.20 23.51
C GLY A 140 11.67 -32.09 22.43
N ILE A 141 12.18 -33.31 22.32
CA ILE A 141 11.78 -34.36 21.40
C ILE A 141 11.21 -35.54 22.20
N ASP A 142 10.04 -36.01 21.79
CA ASP A 142 9.41 -37.20 22.36
C ASP A 142 10.14 -38.46 21.86
N GLN A 143 11.08 -38.96 22.67
CA GLN A 143 11.88 -40.14 22.37
C GLN A 143 11.06 -41.44 22.31
N THR A 144 9.79 -41.43 22.73
CA THR A 144 8.88 -42.57 22.50
C THR A 144 8.29 -42.58 21.09
N ARG A 145 8.36 -41.44 20.40
CA ARG A 145 7.84 -41.22 19.05
C ARG A 145 8.96 -41.16 18.01
N PHE A 146 9.99 -40.38 18.29
CA PHE A 146 11.17 -40.19 17.45
C PHE A 146 12.33 -40.99 18.04
N HIS A 147 12.50 -42.22 17.55
CA HIS A 147 13.64 -43.06 17.88
C HIS A 147 13.96 -43.96 16.68
N PRO A 148 15.18 -44.51 16.56
CA PRO A 148 15.50 -45.41 15.47
C PRO A 148 14.60 -46.66 15.53
N ARG A 149 13.91 -46.96 14.42
CA ARG A 149 13.10 -48.19 14.24
C ARG A 149 13.59 -49.03 13.07
N THR A 150 14.23 -48.39 12.11
CA THR A 150 14.73 -48.98 10.86
C THR A 150 16.25 -48.83 10.81
N PRO A 151 16.99 -49.82 10.29
CA PRO A 151 18.43 -49.69 10.11
C PRO A 151 18.75 -48.57 9.11
N THR A 152 19.87 -47.89 9.30
CA THR A 152 20.44 -46.92 8.35
C THR A 152 21.14 -47.66 7.22
N ASN A 153 21.00 -47.16 5.99
CA ASN A 153 21.68 -47.73 4.83
C ASN A 153 23.20 -47.49 4.90
N GLU A 154 24.01 -48.41 4.35
CA GLU A 154 25.47 -48.25 4.26
C GLU A 154 25.88 -47.06 3.38
N LYS A 155 25.03 -46.68 2.44
CA LYS A 155 25.16 -45.49 1.58
C LYS A 155 23.83 -44.73 1.59
N PRO A 156 23.84 -43.41 1.45
CA PRO A 156 22.60 -42.64 1.44
C PRO A 156 21.83 -42.94 0.15
N GLU A 157 20.58 -43.36 0.27
CA GLU A 157 19.70 -43.67 -0.87
C GLU A 157 18.55 -42.66 -1.01
N SER A 158 18.38 -41.77 -0.02
CA SER A 158 17.21 -40.88 0.04
C SER A 158 17.47 -39.57 0.78
N ILE A 159 16.88 -38.49 0.27
CA ILE A 159 16.85 -37.15 0.88
C ILE A 159 15.39 -36.76 1.14
N LEU A 160 15.11 -36.32 2.36
CA LEU A 160 13.83 -35.73 2.75
C LEU A 160 13.99 -34.24 3.05
N LEU A 161 13.23 -33.40 2.36
CA LEU A 161 13.02 -32.01 2.75
C LEU A 161 11.80 -31.93 3.68
N LEU A 162 12.05 -31.64 4.96
CA LEU A 162 11.03 -31.48 5.99
C LEU A 162 10.87 -30.00 6.36
N SER A 163 9.95 -29.30 5.69
CA SER A 163 9.74 -27.86 5.92
C SER A 163 8.35 -27.37 5.48
N ASN A 164 7.76 -26.51 6.31
CA ASN A 164 6.51 -25.80 5.97
C ASN A 164 6.75 -24.49 5.20
N ARG A 165 7.99 -24.03 5.05
CA ARG A 165 8.33 -22.69 4.53
C ARG A 165 9.44 -22.69 3.47
N TYR A 166 9.77 -23.86 2.91
CA TYR A 166 10.83 -23.93 1.91
C TYR A 166 10.55 -23.12 0.65
N THR A 167 11.62 -22.61 0.04
CA THR A 167 11.61 -21.86 -1.22
C THR A 167 11.81 -22.78 -2.43
N PRO A 168 11.30 -22.43 -3.63
CA PRO A 168 11.54 -23.21 -4.86
C PRO A 168 13.02 -23.51 -5.11
N ASP A 169 13.91 -22.53 -4.93
CA ASP A 169 15.36 -22.70 -5.13
C ASP A 169 15.95 -23.82 -4.28
N VAL A 170 15.59 -23.88 -2.98
CA VAL A 170 16.04 -24.94 -2.06
C VAL A 170 15.53 -26.30 -2.53
N LYS A 171 14.27 -26.38 -2.96
CA LYS A 171 13.70 -27.61 -3.51
C LYS A 171 14.49 -28.06 -4.75
N GLU A 172 14.73 -27.16 -5.70
CA GLU A 172 15.43 -27.47 -6.95
C GLU A 172 16.87 -27.93 -6.70
N ILE A 173 17.59 -27.26 -5.80
CA ILE A 173 18.95 -27.65 -5.40
C ILE A 173 18.98 -29.07 -4.81
N LEU A 174 18.03 -29.40 -3.93
CA LEU A 174 17.96 -30.72 -3.29
C LEU A 174 17.50 -31.81 -4.26
N GLU A 175 16.56 -31.49 -5.15
CA GLU A 175 16.08 -32.39 -6.20
C GLU A 175 17.20 -32.68 -7.22
N GLU A 176 17.98 -31.67 -7.61
CA GLU A 176 19.17 -31.82 -8.45
C GLU A 176 20.24 -32.66 -7.74
N ALA A 177 20.51 -32.38 -6.46
CA ALA A 177 21.48 -33.15 -5.68
C ALA A 177 21.09 -34.63 -5.57
N ALA A 178 19.81 -34.91 -5.31
CA ALA A 178 19.28 -36.26 -5.27
C ALA A 178 19.41 -36.96 -6.62
N ASN A 179 19.03 -36.30 -7.72
CA ASN A 179 19.13 -36.85 -9.06
C ASN A 179 20.59 -37.18 -9.46
N LYS A 180 21.53 -36.24 -9.22
CA LYS A 180 22.95 -36.44 -9.51
C LYS A 180 23.56 -37.58 -8.69
N ALA A 181 23.15 -37.73 -7.44
CA ALA A 181 23.61 -38.80 -6.56
C ALA A 181 22.80 -40.11 -6.68
N SER A 182 21.82 -40.18 -7.59
CA SER A 182 20.91 -41.34 -7.74
C SER A 182 20.15 -41.70 -6.44
N MET A 183 19.78 -40.70 -5.66
CA MET A 183 18.98 -40.82 -4.44
C MET A 183 17.50 -40.47 -4.69
N LYS A 184 16.60 -41.05 -3.90
CA LYS A 184 15.18 -40.67 -3.89
C LYS A 184 15.00 -39.33 -3.19
N PHE A 185 14.14 -38.47 -3.72
CA PHE A 185 13.81 -37.19 -3.10
C PHE A 185 12.35 -37.14 -2.69
N ASN A 186 12.11 -36.89 -1.39
CA ASN A 186 10.79 -36.75 -0.81
C ASN A 186 10.65 -35.38 -0.14
N ILE A 187 9.42 -34.86 -0.08
CA ILE A 187 9.12 -33.57 0.56
C ILE A 187 7.89 -33.73 1.44
N VAL A 188 7.99 -33.26 2.67
CA VAL A 188 6.89 -33.22 3.64
C VAL A 188 6.72 -31.78 4.14
N GLY A 189 5.52 -31.22 3.93
CA GLY A 189 5.15 -29.83 4.25
C GLY A 189 4.40 -29.09 3.14
N GLN A 190 3.93 -27.86 3.43
CA GLN A 190 3.08 -26.97 2.60
C GLN A 190 1.76 -27.53 2.03
N SER A 191 0.72 -26.67 2.06
CA SER A 191 -0.56 -26.63 1.31
C SER A 191 -1.45 -27.88 1.20
N HIS A 192 -0.96 -29.12 1.02
CA HIS A 192 -1.78 -30.35 0.96
C HIS A 192 -1.03 -31.64 1.39
N ASN A 193 0.25 -31.58 1.78
CA ASN A 193 1.07 -32.76 2.17
C ASN A 193 1.62 -32.67 3.61
N ASN A 194 0.88 -32.02 4.52
CA ASN A 194 1.24 -31.97 5.93
C ASN A 194 0.74 -33.24 6.61
N VAL A 195 1.67 -34.05 7.13
CA VAL A 195 1.37 -35.34 7.74
C VAL A 195 1.60 -35.20 9.25
N TRP A 196 0.69 -35.75 10.06
CA TRP A 196 0.90 -35.76 11.51
C TRP A 196 2.08 -36.68 11.87
N ASP A 197 2.09 -37.90 11.33
CA ASP A 197 3.07 -38.98 11.59
C ASP A 197 4.41 -38.79 10.84
N VAL A 198 5.03 -37.61 10.98
CA VAL A 198 6.31 -37.24 10.33
C VAL A 198 7.48 -38.16 10.69
N GLU A 199 7.42 -38.85 11.81
CA GLU A 199 8.44 -39.79 12.27
C GLU A 199 8.66 -40.93 11.27
N ASP A 200 7.61 -41.39 10.59
CA ASP A 200 7.71 -42.48 9.62
C ASP A 200 8.36 -42.00 8.32
N GLU A 201 8.08 -40.76 7.89
CA GLU A 201 8.75 -40.15 6.74
C GLU A 201 10.24 -39.90 6.99
N ILE A 202 10.58 -39.43 8.20
CA ILE A 202 11.96 -39.30 8.65
C ILE A 202 12.65 -40.68 8.64
N LEU A 203 12.00 -41.71 9.20
CA LEU A 203 12.57 -43.05 9.25
C LEU A 203 12.69 -43.71 7.87
N ASN A 204 11.90 -43.30 6.88
CA ASN A 204 12.01 -43.79 5.50
C ASN A 204 13.10 -43.07 4.69
N SER A 205 13.85 -42.17 5.30
CA SER A 205 14.83 -41.30 4.65
C SER A 205 16.22 -41.44 5.27
N ASP A 206 17.29 -41.19 4.51
CA ASP A 206 18.67 -41.31 5.00
C ASP A 206 19.24 -39.95 5.43
N VAL A 207 18.97 -38.91 4.63
CA VAL A 207 19.35 -37.52 4.92
C VAL A 207 18.07 -36.70 5.09
N VAL A 208 17.99 -35.93 6.18
CA VAL A 208 16.85 -35.05 6.46
C VAL A 208 17.31 -33.61 6.47
N VAL A 209 16.71 -32.81 5.61
CA VAL A 209 16.98 -31.39 5.43
C VAL A 209 15.87 -30.60 6.09
N SER A 210 16.21 -29.77 7.08
CA SER A 210 15.23 -29.00 7.86
C SER A 210 15.87 -27.81 8.58
N LEU A 211 15.10 -27.12 9.41
CA LEU A 211 15.55 -26.12 10.38
C LEU A 211 14.94 -26.41 11.77
N GLY A 212 15.58 -25.92 12.82
CA GLY A 212 15.03 -25.94 14.17
C GLY A 212 14.74 -27.35 14.69
N ARG A 213 13.51 -27.60 15.12
CA ARG A 213 13.11 -28.86 15.76
C ARG A 213 13.18 -30.06 14.81
N GLY A 214 12.96 -29.88 13.51
CA GLY A 214 13.04 -30.98 12.53
C GLY A 214 14.45 -31.59 12.44
N ILE A 215 15.49 -30.80 12.73
CA ILE A 215 16.88 -31.27 12.84
C ILE A 215 17.05 -32.21 14.04
N LEU A 216 16.47 -31.83 15.19
CA LEU A 216 16.52 -32.65 16.41
C LEU A 216 15.69 -33.94 16.28
N GLU A 217 14.57 -33.89 15.56
CA GLU A 217 13.74 -35.05 15.23
C GLU A 217 14.52 -36.03 14.33
N ALA A 218 15.22 -35.52 13.30
CA ALA A 218 16.08 -36.33 12.44
C ALA A 218 17.22 -36.99 13.21
N MET A 219 17.92 -36.23 14.06
CA MET A 219 18.97 -36.77 14.94
C MET A 219 18.43 -37.88 15.84
N SER A 220 17.24 -37.68 16.44
CA SER A 220 16.61 -38.66 17.34
C SER A 220 16.16 -39.93 16.61
N CYS A 221 15.82 -39.84 15.33
CA CYS A 221 15.54 -41.02 14.49
C CYS A 221 16.80 -41.70 13.94
N GLY A 222 18.00 -41.20 14.25
CA GLY A 222 19.25 -41.74 13.74
C GLY A 222 19.45 -41.48 12.24
N ARG A 223 18.99 -40.33 11.73
CA ARG A 223 19.16 -39.90 10.33
C ARG A 223 20.13 -38.73 10.24
N LEU A 224 20.83 -38.58 9.11
CA LEU A 224 21.82 -37.52 8.97
C LEU A 224 21.12 -36.16 8.80
N PRO A 225 21.28 -35.22 9.74
CA PRO A 225 20.63 -33.92 9.65
C PRO A 225 21.45 -32.91 8.83
N LEU A 226 20.81 -32.24 7.88
CA LEU A 226 21.34 -31.11 7.14
C LEU A 226 20.55 -29.84 7.48
N VAL A 227 21.20 -28.84 8.06
CA VAL A 227 20.58 -27.54 8.37
C VAL A 227 20.64 -26.65 7.13
N PHE A 228 19.55 -26.62 6.34
CA PHE A 228 19.46 -25.81 5.13
C PHE A 228 18.01 -25.56 4.73
N ASP A 229 17.61 -24.29 4.58
CA ASP A 229 16.29 -23.91 4.05
C ASP A 229 16.26 -22.41 3.66
N TYR A 230 15.10 -21.76 3.72
CA TYR A 230 14.86 -20.35 3.40
C TYR A 230 15.73 -19.33 4.17
N ASN A 231 16.31 -19.71 5.31
CA ASN A 231 17.21 -18.84 6.09
C ASN A 231 18.69 -18.97 5.68
N GLY A 232 19.00 -19.78 4.66
CA GLY A 232 20.37 -20.23 4.38
C GLY A 232 20.67 -21.57 5.04
N GLY A 233 21.94 -21.96 5.03
CA GLY A 233 22.42 -23.23 5.55
C GLY A 233 23.58 -23.09 6.52
N ASP A 234 23.54 -23.91 7.57
CA ASP A 234 24.67 -24.07 8.48
C ASP A 234 25.50 -25.32 8.13
N GLY A 235 24.93 -26.24 7.34
CA GLY A 235 25.58 -27.46 6.88
C GLY A 235 25.15 -28.68 7.69
N ILE A 236 25.95 -29.76 7.63
CA ILE A 236 25.68 -31.00 8.36
C ILE A 236 25.97 -30.81 9.84
N VAL A 237 25.08 -31.30 10.70
CA VAL A 237 25.35 -31.34 12.14
C VAL A 237 26.37 -32.45 12.40
N THR A 238 27.48 -32.09 13.04
CA THR A 238 28.49 -33.02 13.55
C THR A 238 28.71 -32.74 15.04
N PRO A 239 29.39 -33.63 15.79
CA PRO A 239 29.70 -33.37 17.19
C PRO A 239 30.47 -32.05 17.42
N ASP A 240 31.29 -31.64 16.45
CA ASP A 240 32.05 -30.39 16.51
C ASP A 240 31.17 -29.16 16.25
N THR A 241 30.22 -29.24 15.32
CA THR A 241 29.35 -28.10 14.95
C THR A 241 28.08 -27.99 15.79
N TYR A 242 27.70 -29.06 16.50
CA TYR A 242 26.45 -29.14 17.26
C TYR A 242 26.27 -27.99 18.25
N TYR A 243 27.30 -27.66 19.04
CA TYR A 243 27.17 -26.63 20.08
C TYR A 243 26.99 -25.22 19.52
N ASP A 244 27.54 -24.94 18.35
CA ASP A 244 27.36 -23.65 17.67
C ASP A 244 25.97 -23.56 17.06
N PHE A 245 25.51 -24.63 16.41
CA PHE A 245 24.18 -24.67 15.79
C PHE A 245 23.07 -24.63 16.83
N ARG A 246 23.27 -25.30 17.97
CA ARG A 246 22.37 -25.28 19.12
C ARG A 246 22.17 -23.89 19.70
N GLN A 247 23.21 -23.06 19.78
CA GLN A 247 23.11 -21.69 20.30
C GLN A 247 22.14 -20.81 19.50
N LYS A 248 21.97 -21.10 18.20
CA LYS A 248 21.00 -20.46 17.32
C LYS A 248 19.80 -21.34 16.97
N ASN A 249 19.49 -22.34 17.80
CA ASN A 249 18.34 -23.22 17.60
C ASN A 249 18.28 -23.83 16.18
N PHE A 250 19.42 -24.24 15.62
CA PHE A 250 19.53 -24.87 14.29
C PHE A 250 18.83 -24.08 13.18
N SER A 251 18.98 -22.76 13.19
CA SER A 251 18.15 -21.87 12.38
C SER A 251 18.63 -21.62 10.95
N GLY A 252 19.82 -22.11 10.57
CA GLY A 252 20.47 -21.76 9.30
C GLY A 252 21.20 -20.42 9.33
N ARG A 253 21.39 -19.81 10.51
CA ARG A 253 21.94 -18.45 10.68
C ARG A 253 23.33 -18.42 11.34
N VAL A 254 23.93 -19.56 11.62
CA VAL A 254 25.30 -19.62 12.14
C VAL A 254 26.26 -19.23 11.01
N ASN A 255 26.19 -19.96 9.89
CA ASN A 255 27.01 -19.71 8.71
C ASN A 255 26.23 -18.96 7.63
N ASN A 256 24.91 -19.18 7.52
CA ASN A 256 24.04 -18.54 6.51
C ASN A 256 24.57 -18.75 5.08
N GLU A 257 25.09 -19.95 4.81
CA GLU A 257 25.65 -20.31 3.52
C GLU A 257 24.55 -20.65 2.51
N LYS A 258 24.86 -20.44 1.23
CA LYS A 258 24.07 -21.00 0.13
C LYS A 258 24.85 -22.17 -0.45
N TYR A 259 24.18 -23.29 -0.65
CA TYR A 259 24.77 -24.48 -1.23
C TYR A 259 24.35 -24.68 -2.68
N THR A 260 25.26 -25.19 -3.50
CA THR A 260 24.93 -25.81 -4.80
C THR A 260 24.62 -27.29 -4.62
N ALA A 261 23.99 -27.92 -5.62
CA ALA A 261 23.73 -29.36 -5.61
C ALA A 261 25.01 -30.18 -5.39
N ASP A 262 26.11 -29.79 -6.04
CA ASP A 262 27.41 -30.47 -5.92
C ASP A 262 28.01 -30.33 -4.52
N GLN A 263 27.86 -29.16 -3.88
CA GLN A 263 28.29 -28.95 -2.50
C GLN A 263 27.46 -29.76 -1.50
N ILE A 264 26.15 -29.88 -1.72
CA ILE A 264 25.29 -30.77 -0.90
C ILE A 264 25.74 -32.22 -1.04
N ILE A 265 26.03 -32.67 -2.25
CA ILE A 265 26.54 -34.02 -2.49
C ILE A 265 27.89 -34.22 -1.79
N GLU A 266 28.81 -33.26 -1.87
CA GLU A 266 30.10 -33.32 -1.19
C GLU A 266 29.94 -33.41 0.33
N LEU A 267 29.05 -32.61 0.92
CA LEU A 267 28.73 -32.65 2.35
C LEU A 267 28.16 -34.02 2.75
N ILE A 268 27.20 -34.56 1.98
CA ILE A 268 26.61 -35.87 2.26
C ILE A 268 27.69 -36.96 2.13
N GLN A 269 28.48 -36.97 1.06
CA GLN A 269 29.54 -37.97 0.85
C GLN A 269 30.60 -37.93 1.96
N LYS A 270 30.92 -36.73 2.45
CA LYS A 270 31.94 -36.53 3.48
C LYS A 270 31.46 -36.93 4.88
N PHE A 271 30.18 -36.68 5.20
CA PHE A 271 29.68 -36.76 6.57
C PHE A 271 28.61 -37.84 6.80
N TYR A 272 28.13 -38.53 5.76
CA TYR A 272 27.29 -39.70 5.91
C TYR A 272 28.13 -40.90 6.38
N THR A 273 28.43 -40.93 7.68
CA THR A 273 29.11 -42.06 8.33
C THR A 273 28.34 -42.49 9.57
N ARG A 274 28.52 -43.76 9.93
CA ARG A 274 27.86 -44.34 11.10
C ARG A 274 28.26 -43.63 12.39
N GLU A 275 29.53 -43.23 12.52
CA GLU A 275 30.02 -42.54 13.72
C GLU A 275 29.32 -41.18 13.92
N ILE A 276 29.11 -40.41 12.85
CA ILE A 276 28.45 -39.10 12.93
C ILE A 276 26.96 -39.25 13.28
N ILE A 277 26.29 -40.22 12.66
CA ILE A 277 24.86 -40.48 12.91
C ILE A 277 24.64 -40.95 14.36
N GLU A 278 25.44 -41.89 14.85
CA GLU A 278 25.35 -42.38 16.23
C GLU A 278 25.67 -41.27 17.25
N ALA A 279 26.69 -40.45 17.00
CA ALA A 279 27.03 -39.33 17.88
C ALA A 279 25.93 -38.26 17.92
N ASN A 280 25.31 -37.94 16.77
CA ASN A 280 24.17 -37.03 16.71
C ASN A 280 22.95 -37.57 17.47
N LEU A 281 22.67 -38.88 17.37
CA LEU A 281 21.61 -39.53 18.13
C LEU A 281 21.85 -39.40 19.64
N GLU A 282 23.07 -39.69 20.11
CA GLU A 282 23.43 -39.55 21.53
C GLU A 282 23.24 -38.11 22.02
N LEU A 283 23.66 -37.11 21.25
CA LEU A 283 23.48 -35.70 21.58
C LEU A 283 22.00 -35.30 21.67
N ALA A 284 21.17 -35.77 20.74
CA ALA A 284 19.73 -35.49 20.76
C ALA A 284 19.04 -36.15 21.96
N VAL A 285 19.33 -37.42 22.24
CA VAL A 285 18.76 -38.14 23.39
C VAL A 285 19.21 -37.51 24.71
N HIS A 286 20.47 -37.10 24.83
CA HIS A 286 20.99 -36.55 26.08
C HIS A 286 20.48 -35.14 26.37
N PHE A 287 20.46 -34.25 25.38
CA PHE A 287 20.17 -32.83 25.59
C PHE A 287 18.75 -32.39 25.24
N HIS A 288 18.00 -33.20 24.50
CA HIS A 288 16.70 -32.83 23.95
C HIS A 288 15.58 -33.83 24.27
N ASP A 289 15.74 -34.75 25.23
CA ASP A 289 14.62 -35.57 25.70
C ASP A 289 13.52 -34.71 26.34
N ILE A 290 12.28 -34.84 25.84
CA ILE A 290 11.12 -34.09 26.33
C ILE A 290 10.89 -34.26 27.84
N ARG A 291 11.25 -35.40 28.43
CA ARG A 291 11.09 -35.66 29.87
C ARG A 291 11.98 -34.74 30.69
N THR A 292 13.24 -34.61 30.31
CA THR A 292 14.21 -33.69 30.93
C THR A 292 13.82 -32.23 30.72
N ILE A 293 13.22 -31.90 29.57
CA ILE A 293 12.70 -30.55 29.30
C ILE A 293 11.46 -30.25 30.17
N ALA A 294 10.55 -31.21 30.33
CA ALA A 294 9.35 -31.06 31.16
C ALA A 294 9.71 -30.82 32.63
N GLU A 295 10.74 -31.49 33.16
CA GLU A 295 11.26 -31.26 34.52
C GLU A 295 11.71 -29.81 34.74
N GLN A 296 12.35 -29.19 33.75
CA GLN A 296 12.75 -27.77 33.83
C GLN A 296 11.52 -26.85 33.92
N TYR A 297 10.46 -27.16 33.16
CA TYR A 297 9.19 -26.42 33.26
C TYR A 297 8.48 -26.65 34.60
N PHE A 298 8.51 -27.87 35.16
CA PHE A 298 7.92 -28.13 36.48
C PHE A 298 8.55 -27.25 37.56
N GLU A 299 9.87 -27.08 37.55
CA GLU A 299 10.56 -26.21 38.50
C GLU A 299 10.21 -24.72 38.29
N LEU A 300 10.10 -24.27 37.04
CA LEU A 300 9.63 -22.91 36.76
C LEU A 300 8.19 -22.68 37.22
N TYR A 301 7.33 -23.68 37.11
CA TYR A 301 5.92 -23.53 37.46
C TYR A 301 5.72 -23.47 38.98
N LYS A 302 6.47 -24.28 39.73
CA LYS A 302 6.52 -24.17 41.20
C LYS A 302 7.00 -22.79 41.63
N LEU A 303 8.03 -22.23 40.97
CA LEU A 303 8.50 -20.87 41.24
C LEU A 303 7.42 -19.82 40.92
N GLY A 304 6.72 -19.99 39.80
CA GLY A 304 5.60 -19.13 39.40
C GLY A 304 4.49 -19.10 40.46
N GLU A 305 4.10 -20.28 40.94
CA GLU A 305 3.09 -20.43 41.98
C GLU A 305 3.52 -19.79 43.32
N GLN A 306 4.76 -19.98 43.74
CA GLN A 306 5.31 -19.36 44.96
C GLN A 306 5.31 -17.82 44.91
N LYS A 307 5.36 -17.23 43.70
CA LYS A 307 5.34 -15.79 43.47
C LYS A 307 3.96 -15.21 43.23
N ARG A 308 2.88 -16.02 43.28
CA ARG A 308 1.50 -15.56 43.06
C ARG A 308 1.13 -14.33 43.89
N ASP A 309 1.46 -14.33 45.18
CA ASP A 309 1.09 -13.26 46.11
C ASP A 309 1.86 -11.94 45.88
N SER A 310 2.90 -11.96 45.03
CA SER A 310 3.69 -10.77 44.66
C SER A 310 3.23 -10.11 43.35
N ILE A 311 2.22 -10.66 42.67
CA ILE A 311 1.69 -10.10 41.42
C ILE A 311 0.80 -8.90 41.73
N VAL A 312 1.20 -7.72 41.25
CA VAL A 312 0.43 -6.48 41.39
C VAL A 312 -0.71 -6.46 40.36
N THR A 313 -1.94 -6.25 40.84
CA THR A 313 -3.13 -6.14 39.98
C THR A 313 -3.19 -4.74 39.34
N ILE A 314 -3.33 -4.68 38.01
CA ILE A 314 -3.45 -3.42 37.25
C ILE A 314 -4.91 -2.96 37.23
N ASP A 315 -5.14 -1.64 37.18
CA ASP A 315 -6.46 -1.02 36.95
C ASP A 315 -7.12 -1.55 35.64
N PRO A 316 -8.37 -2.04 35.70
CA PRO A 316 -9.10 -2.57 34.54
C PRO A 316 -9.16 -1.64 33.31
N ARG A 317 -9.10 -0.32 33.51
CA ARG A 317 -9.16 0.67 32.41
C ARG A 317 -7.87 0.78 31.62
N ILE A 318 -6.72 0.53 32.26
CA ILE A 318 -5.41 0.45 31.58
C ILE A 318 -5.33 -0.84 30.75
N MET A 319 -6.00 -1.90 31.23
CA MET A 319 -6.12 -3.18 30.52
C MET A 319 -6.94 -3.07 29.24
N GLU A 320 -8.05 -2.34 29.27
CA GLU A 320 -8.89 -2.08 28.09
C GLU A 320 -8.08 -1.39 26.96
N TYR A 321 -7.26 -0.40 27.33
CA TYR A 321 -6.39 0.35 26.41
C TYR A 321 -5.27 -0.51 25.79
N LEU A 322 -4.68 -1.43 26.56
CA LEU A 322 -3.68 -2.37 26.04
C LEU A 322 -4.30 -3.39 25.08
N ILE A 323 -5.52 -3.85 25.35
CA ILE A 323 -6.24 -4.81 24.50
C ILE A 323 -6.65 -4.18 23.17
N GLU A 324 -7.16 -2.95 23.17
CA GLU A 324 -7.53 -2.21 21.95
C GLU A 324 -6.33 -2.01 21.01
N GLY A 325 -5.14 -1.73 21.54
CA GLY A 325 -3.92 -1.59 20.73
C GLY A 325 -3.41 -2.90 20.11
N TYR A 326 -3.64 -4.06 20.76
CA TYR A 326 -3.06 -5.34 20.32
C TYR A 326 -4.02 -6.25 19.56
N THR A 327 -5.33 -6.19 19.83
CA THR A 327 -6.34 -6.89 19.01
C THR A 327 -6.47 -6.30 17.61
N PHE A 328 -6.16 -5.01 17.44
CA PHE A 328 -6.06 -4.34 16.14
C PHE A 328 -4.92 -4.91 15.27
N ALA A 329 -3.72 -5.07 15.85
CA ALA A 329 -2.56 -5.62 15.14
C ALA A 329 -2.69 -7.13 14.78
N GLY A 330 -3.33 -7.92 15.64
CA GLY A 330 -3.52 -9.36 15.40
C GLY A 330 -4.50 -9.68 14.25
N LYS A 331 -5.59 -8.92 14.13
CA LYS A 331 -6.59 -9.11 13.06
C LYS A 331 -6.10 -8.61 11.69
N GLU A 332 -5.33 -7.53 11.66
CA GLU A 332 -4.69 -7.03 10.42
C GLU A 332 -3.69 -8.02 9.82
N ILE A 333 -2.91 -8.72 10.66
CA ILE A 333 -1.88 -9.66 10.19
C ILE A 333 -2.51 -10.97 9.68
N VAL A 334 -3.58 -11.46 10.31
CA VAL A 334 -4.35 -12.62 9.82
C VAL A 334 -5.02 -12.32 8.46
N GLN A 335 -5.46 -11.09 8.23
CA GLN A 335 -5.97 -10.66 6.93
C GLN A 335 -4.85 -10.54 5.88
N LYS A 336 -3.66 -10.07 6.27
CA LYS A 336 -2.47 -10.01 5.41
C LYS A 336 -1.93 -11.42 5.05
N GLU A 337 -1.99 -12.39 5.95
CA GLU A 337 -1.62 -13.79 5.68
C GLU A 337 -2.61 -14.51 4.74
N LYS A 338 -3.92 -14.26 4.89
CA LYS A 338 -4.94 -14.75 3.93
C LYS A 338 -4.71 -14.20 2.53
N ASN A 339 -4.40 -12.90 2.44
CA ASN A 339 -4.10 -12.25 1.16
C ASN A 339 -2.79 -12.76 0.55
N LEU A 340 -1.76 -13.04 1.37
CA LEU A 340 -0.49 -13.59 0.91
C LEU A 340 -0.62 -15.04 0.40
N LYS A 341 -1.42 -15.88 1.08
CA LYS A 341 -1.68 -17.27 0.66
C LYS A 341 -2.47 -17.32 -0.66
N TYR A 342 -3.45 -16.45 -0.81
CA TYR A 342 -4.19 -16.24 -2.06
C TYR A 342 -3.28 -15.74 -3.20
N LEU A 343 -2.41 -14.76 -2.92
CA LEU A 343 -1.43 -14.25 -3.89
C LEU A 343 -0.39 -15.31 -4.30
N LEU A 344 0.04 -16.17 -3.39
CA LEU A 344 0.96 -17.28 -3.68
C LEU A 344 0.30 -18.41 -4.49
N GLU A 345 -0.99 -18.69 -4.27
CA GLU A 345 -1.76 -19.61 -5.12
C GLU A 345 -1.97 -19.05 -6.53
N VAL A 346 -2.29 -17.76 -6.64
CA VAL A 346 -2.41 -17.06 -7.94
C VAL A 346 -1.07 -17.03 -8.67
N LYS A 347 0.05 -16.83 -7.96
CA LYS A 347 1.41 -16.87 -8.54
C LYS A 347 1.76 -18.27 -9.06
N LYS A 348 1.46 -19.34 -8.32
CA LYS A 348 1.68 -20.73 -8.75
C LYS A 348 0.83 -21.12 -9.98
N ILE A 349 -0.41 -20.62 -10.06
CA ILE A 349 -1.29 -20.83 -11.23
C ILE A 349 -0.75 -20.07 -12.46
N ASN A 350 -0.15 -18.88 -12.26
CA ASN A 350 0.40 -18.06 -13.34
C ASN A 350 1.75 -18.58 -13.86
N GLU A 351 2.65 -19.04 -12.98
CA GLU A 351 3.94 -19.65 -13.36
C GLU A 351 3.76 -20.96 -14.14
N ALA A 352 2.78 -21.79 -13.76
CA ALA A 352 2.44 -23.01 -14.50
C ALA A 352 1.85 -22.72 -15.90
N ASN A 353 1.19 -21.57 -16.08
CA ASN A 353 0.66 -21.14 -17.38
C ASN A 353 1.76 -20.50 -18.26
N GLU A 354 2.77 -19.85 -17.68
CA GLU A 354 3.87 -19.20 -18.43
C GLU A 354 4.81 -20.22 -19.08
N VAL A 355 5.13 -21.31 -18.38
CA VAL A 355 5.94 -22.43 -18.92
C VAL A 355 5.21 -23.14 -20.07
N ARG A 356 3.89 -23.31 -19.96
CA ARG A 356 3.08 -23.95 -21.01
C ARG A 356 2.94 -23.07 -22.27
N LEU A 357 2.94 -21.74 -22.12
CA LEU A 357 2.88 -20.79 -23.23
C LEU A 357 4.22 -20.64 -23.97
N ASN A 358 5.36 -20.63 -23.27
CA ASN A 358 6.67 -20.48 -23.90
C ASN A 358 7.07 -21.70 -24.75
N VAL A 359 6.67 -22.91 -24.37
CA VAL A 359 6.86 -24.12 -25.18
C VAL A 359 6.06 -24.03 -26.49
N SER A 360 4.79 -23.65 -26.41
CA SER A 360 3.90 -23.55 -27.58
C SER A 360 4.34 -22.45 -28.58
N LEU A 361 4.88 -21.33 -28.09
CA LEU A 361 5.38 -20.25 -28.96
C LEU A 361 6.66 -20.64 -29.72
N THR A 362 7.55 -21.38 -29.04
CA THR A 362 8.83 -21.83 -29.62
C THR A 362 8.60 -22.91 -30.69
N GLU A 363 7.62 -23.80 -30.47
CA GLU A 363 7.20 -24.81 -31.46
C GLU A 363 6.59 -24.16 -32.70
N MET A 364 5.71 -23.16 -32.54
CA MET A 364 5.13 -22.41 -33.66
C MET A 364 6.18 -21.61 -34.46
N GLN A 365 7.16 -21.00 -33.79
CA GLN A 365 8.24 -20.28 -34.46
C GLN A 365 9.16 -21.21 -35.28
N ALA A 366 9.45 -22.41 -34.77
CA ALA A 366 10.21 -23.41 -35.49
C ALA A 366 9.46 -23.93 -36.73
N GLU A 367 8.15 -24.12 -36.63
CA GLU A 367 7.31 -24.57 -37.75
C GLU A 367 7.14 -23.48 -38.82
N GLN A 368 6.96 -22.22 -38.41
CA GLN A 368 6.91 -21.07 -39.34
C GLN A 368 8.24 -20.90 -40.10
N ALA A 369 9.38 -21.04 -39.41
CA ALA A 369 10.71 -20.94 -40.03
C ALA A 369 10.95 -22.05 -41.07
N LYS A 370 10.53 -23.29 -40.76
CA LYS A 370 10.63 -24.43 -41.69
C LYS A 370 9.78 -24.21 -42.95
N LEU A 371 8.55 -23.71 -42.79
CA LEU A 371 7.65 -23.42 -43.91
C LEU A 371 8.14 -22.28 -44.80
N MET A 372 8.78 -21.24 -44.23
CA MET A 372 9.43 -20.19 -45.01
C MET A 372 10.60 -20.72 -45.84
N GLN A 373 11.41 -21.62 -45.27
CA GLN A 373 12.55 -22.20 -45.98
C GLN A 373 12.11 -23.07 -47.16
N GLU A 374 11.07 -23.89 -46.98
CA GLU A 374 10.46 -24.69 -48.06
C GLU A 374 9.85 -23.80 -49.16
N ARG A 375 9.26 -22.65 -48.79
CA ARG A 375 8.73 -21.67 -49.73
C ARG A 375 9.84 -21.03 -50.57
N GLU A 376 10.93 -20.61 -49.93
CA GLU A 376 12.06 -19.99 -50.63
C GLU A 376 12.72 -20.96 -51.64
N GLU A 377 12.86 -22.24 -51.27
CA GLU A 377 13.37 -23.26 -52.19
C GLU A 377 12.43 -23.47 -53.39
N ALA A 378 11.12 -23.53 -53.16
CA ALA A 378 10.13 -23.66 -54.23
C ALA A 378 10.14 -22.46 -55.18
N VAL A 379 10.28 -21.24 -54.66
CA VAL A 379 10.38 -20.00 -55.46
C VAL A 379 11.70 -19.96 -56.24
N LYS A 380 12.82 -20.38 -55.65
CA LYS A 380 14.11 -20.49 -56.36
C LYS A 380 14.05 -21.49 -57.50
N GLN A 381 13.45 -22.67 -57.29
CA GLN A 381 13.24 -23.66 -58.35
C GLN A 381 12.33 -23.12 -59.46
N GLN A 382 11.26 -22.41 -59.11
CA GLN A 382 10.38 -21.75 -60.08
C GLN A 382 11.12 -20.69 -60.91
N ALA A 383 11.98 -19.89 -60.27
CA ALA A 383 12.77 -18.85 -60.96
C ALA A 383 13.82 -19.48 -61.89
N GLN A 384 14.46 -20.57 -61.48
CA GLN A 384 15.44 -21.29 -62.30
C GLN A 384 14.78 -21.93 -63.53
N LEU A 385 13.61 -22.55 -63.37
CA LEU A 385 12.80 -23.09 -64.48
C LEU A 385 12.31 -21.98 -65.44
N LYS A 386 11.92 -20.80 -64.93
CA LYS A 386 11.59 -19.63 -65.77
C LYS A 386 12.81 -19.10 -66.54
N SER A 387 13.99 -19.10 -65.93
CA SER A 387 15.23 -18.73 -66.61
C SER A 387 15.61 -19.73 -67.70
N GLU A 388 15.35 -21.03 -67.50
CA GLU A 388 15.59 -22.05 -68.51
C GLU A 388 14.59 -21.94 -69.68
N LEU A 389 13.32 -21.67 -69.39
CA LEU A 389 12.29 -21.35 -70.40
C LEU A 389 12.73 -20.17 -71.28
N GLY A 390 13.20 -19.08 -70.68
CA GLY A 390 13.68 -17.91 -71.44
C GLY A 390 14.92 -18.20 -72.31
N LYS A 391 15.82 -19.07 -71.85
CA LYS A 391 16.97 -19.53 -72.66
C LYS A 391 16.53 -20.45 -73.79
N THR A 392 15.53 -21.29 -73.57
CA THR A 392 14.97 -22.18 -74.60
C THR A 392 14.23 -21.36 -75.66
N GLU A 393 13.45 -20.34 -75.26
CA GLU A 393 12.76 -19.40 -76.17
C GLU A 393 13.75 -18.60 -77.03
N ALA A 394 14.85 -18.11 -76.46
CA ALA A 394 15.89 -17.40 -77.20
C ALA A 394 16.62 -18.29 -78.22
N THR A 395 16.89 -19.55 -77.85
CA THR A 395 17.47 -20.56 -78.76
C THR A 395 16.47 -20.93 -79.86
N LEU A 396 15.17 -20.97 -79.56
CA LEU A 396 14.08 -21.22 -80.51
C LEU A 396 13.89 -20.07 -81.51
N MET A 397 14.16 -18.83 -81.09
CA MET A 397 14.06 -17.65 -81.93
C MET A 397 15.19 -17.59 -82.97
N GLN A 398 16.41 -18.01 -82.59
CA GLN A 398 17.52 -18.20 -83.53
C GLN A 398 17.32 -19.41 -84.46
N ALA A 399 16.76 -20.52 -83.96
CA ALA A 399 16.39 -21.66 -84.81
C ALA A 399 15.23 -21.36 -85.78
N ARG A 400 14.36 -20.39 -85.46
CA ARG A 400 13.21 -19.96 -86.29
C ARG A 400 13.61 -19.26 -87.59
N GLU A 401 14.75 -18.59 -87.63
CA GLU A 401 15.24 -17.91 -88.84
C GLU A 401 15.83 -18.88 -89.87
N GLU A 402 16.49 -19.96 -89.43
CA GLU A 402 17.00 -21.01 -90.34
C GLU A 402 15.94 -22.08 -90.70
N ALA A 403 15.00 -22.39 -89.80
CA ALA A 403 13.98 -23.42 -89.99
C ALA A 403 12.79 -23.01 -90.87
N MET A 404 12.71 -21.73 -91.31
CA MET A 404 11.64 -21.25 -92.19
C MET A 404 11.62 -21.91 -93.58
N LYS A 405 12.65 -22.71 -93.92
CA LYS A 405 12.74 -23.48 -95.17
C LYS A 405 12.38 -24.98 -95.08
N GLN A 406 12.15 -25.56 -93.90
CA GLN A 406 11.82 -27.00 -93.76
C GLN A 406 10.61 -27.26 -92.86
N ARG A 407 9.59 -26.39 -92.94
CA ARG A 407 8.38 -26.39 -92.11
C ARG A 407 7.32 -27.42 -92.56
N ALA A 408 7.66 -28.70 -92.61
CA ALA A 408 6.65 -29.74 -92.85
C ALA A 408 6.84 -31.05 -92.06
N GLN A 409 7.88 -31.22 -91.23
CA GLN A 409 8.10 -32.52 -90.57
C GLN A 409 8.42 -32.51 -89.06
N LEU A 410 8.48 -31.34 -88.41
CA LEU A 410 8.71 -31.24 -86.95
C LEU A 410 7.61 -30.42 -86.27
N LYS A 411 6.40 -31.00 -86.19
CA LYS A 411 5.25 -30.38 -85.49
C LYS A 411 4.79 -31.15 -84.24
N SER A 412 5.35 -32.33 -83.92
CA SER A 412 4.87 -33.12 -82.75
C SER A 412 5.85 -33.27 -81.58
N GLU A 413 7.09 -32.77 -81.66
CA GLU A 413 8.01 -32.74 -80.50
C GLU A 413 8.01 -31.40 -79.74
N LEU A 414 7.50 -30.34 -80.39
CA LEU A 414 7.48 -28.98 -79.83
C LEU A 414 6.35 -28.79 -78.80
N GLU A 415 5.18 -29.40 -79.03
CA GLU A 415 4.01 -29.28 -78.14
C GLU A 415 4.18 -30.07 -76.83
N THR A 416 4.99 -31.14 -76.83
CA THR A 416 5.17 -32.03 -75.66
C THR A 416 6.04 -31.41 -74.57
N THR A 417 7.05 -30.62 -74.95
CA THR A 417 8.02 -30.04 -73.99
C THR A 417 7.45 -28.79 -73.31
N GLU A 418 6.70 -27.97 -74.04
CA GLU A 418 6.04 -26.75 -73.52
C GLU A 418 4.87 -27.09 -72.57
N THR A 419 4.14 -28.18 -72.85
CA THR A 419 3.01 -28.63 -72.02
C THR A 419 3.47 -29.28 -70.72
N ALA A 420 4.61 -29.97 -70.71
CA ALA A 420 5.16 -30.58 -69.50
C ALA A 420 5.68 -29.51 -68.52
N LEU A 421 6.44 -28.51 -69.02
CA LEU A 421 7.03 -27.47 -68.19
C LEU A 421 6.00 -26.50 -67.62
N ASN A 422 4.96 -26.15 -68.39
CA ASN A 422 3.84 -25.33 -67.88
C ASN A 422 3.06 -26.04 -66.77
N ARG A 423 2.99 -27.37 -66.79
CA ARG A 423 2.29 -28.14 -65.75
C ARG A 423 3.05 -28.13 -64.42
N ASP A 424 4.38 -28.18 -64.45
CA ASP A 424 5.22 -28.14 -63.26
C ASP A 424 5.31 -26.74 -62.65
N ILE A 425 5.32 -25.69 -63.48
CA ILE A 425 5.23 -24.29 -63.02
C ILE A 425 3.90 -24.05 -62.30
N VAL A 426 2.78 -24.58 -62.81
CA VAL A 426 1.47 -24.45 -62.15
C VAL A 426 1.43 -25.21 -60.82
N LYS A 427 2.01 -26.42 -60.74
CA LYS A 427 2.12 -27.17 -59.48
C LYS A 427 2.94 -26.44 -58.42
N LEU A 428 4.12 -25.91 -58.78
CA LEU A 428 4.96 -25.15 -57.85
C LEU A 428 4.27 -23.86 -57.41
N THR A 429 3.52 -23.21 -58.30
CA THR A 429 2.70 -22.03 -57.95
C THR A 429 1.62 -22.39 -56.94
N GLN A 430 0.88 -23.49 -57.14
CA GLN A 430 -0.12 -23.96 -56.19
C GLN A 430 0.46 -24.37 -54.84
N MET A 431 1.65 -24.97 -54.80
CA MET A 431 2.35 -25.30 -53.56
C MET A 431 2.79 -24.04 -52.80
N ALA A 432 3.32 -23.03 -53.51
CA ALA A 432 3.69 -21.75 -52.91
C ALA A 432 2.46 -21.02 -52.33
N THR A 433 1.33 -21.01 -53.05
CA THR A 433 0.08 -20.39 -52.56
C THR A 433 -0.51 -21.12 -51.35
N SER A 434 -0.43 -22.46 -51.33
CA SER A 434 -0.84 -23.28 -50.17
C SER A 434 -0.01 -22.97 -48.93
N LYS A 435 1.31 -22.85 -49.09
CA LYS A 435 2.23 -22.48 -48.00
C LYS A 435 2.02 -21.04 -47.54
N ASP A 436 1.69 -20.12 -48.44
CA ASP A 436 1.34 -18.73 -48.09
C ASP A 436 0.08 -18.65 -47.22
N ILE A 437 -0.95 -19.45 -47.50
CA ILE A 437 -2.15 -19.51 -46.67
C ILE A 437 -1.84 -20.12 -45.29
N GLN A 438 -0.99 -21.14 -45.22
CA GLN A 438 -0.55 -21.72 -43.94
C GLN A 438 0.28 -20.74 -43.12
N ILE A 439 1.18 -19.98 -43.76
CA ILE A 439 1.97 -18.93 -43.10
C ILE A 439 1.05 -17.82 -42.60
N GLN A 440 0.06 -17.38 -43.38
CA GLN A 440 -0.91 -16.36 -42.95
C GLN A 440 -1.76 -16.81 -41.76
N ASN A 441 -2.18 -18.08 -41.72
CA ASN A 441 -2.92 -18.61 -40.58
C ASN A 441 -2.05 -18.70 -39.31
N LEU A 442 -0.79 -19.13 -39.45
CA LEU A 442 0.17 -19.14 -38.34
C LEU A 442 0.55 -17.73 -37.88
N GLU A 443 0.61 -16.75 -38.79
CA GLU A 443 0.82 -15.34 -38.46
C GLU A 443 -0.37 -14.75 -37.71
N PHE A 444 -1.60 -15.11 -38.10
CA PHE A 444 -2.81 -14.70 -37.41
C PHE A 444 -2.91 -15.31 -36.00
N GLU A 445 -2.56 -16.60 -35.86
CA GLU A 445 -2.47 -17.25 -34.54
C GLU A 445 -1.34 -16.65 -33.69
N ARG A 446 -0.19 -16.33 -34.31
CA ARG A 446 0.93 -15.65 -33.65
C ARG A 446 0.57 -14.23 -33.21
N GLU A 447 -0.17 -13.46 -33.99
CA GLU A 447 -0.67 -12.14 -33.59
C GLU A 447 -1.69 -12.24 -32.44
N GLY A 448 -2.58 -13.24 -32.48
CA GLY A 448 -3.48 -13.53 -31.36
C GLY A 448 -2.73 -13.87 -30.07
N PHE A 449 -1.64 -14.63 -30.19
CA PHE A 449 -0.78 -15.01 -29.06
C PHE A 449 0.14 -13.86 -28.60
N LEU A 450 0.65 -13.04 -29.52
CA LEU A 450 1.43 -11.84 -29.23
C LEU A 450 0.59 -10.77 -28.54
N ASN A 451 -0.69 -10.61 -28.90
CA ASN A 451 -1.61 -9.71 -28.18
C ASN A 451 -1.91 -10.22 -26.76
N GLN A 452 -1.97 -11.54 -26.56
CA GLN A 452 -2.07 -12.14 -25.21
C GLN A 452 -0.76 -12.02 -24.41
N LEU A 453 0.39 -12.09 -25.08
CA LEU A 453 1.71 -11.83 -24.50
C LEU A 453 1.90 -10.37 -24.15
N ASP A 454 1.46 -9.41 -24.97
CA ASP A 454 1.54 -7.97 -24.68
C ASP A 454 0.65 -7.61 -23.48
N GLN A 455 -0.53 -8.25 -23.35
CA GLN A 455 -1.35 -8.13 -22.15
C GLN A 455 -0.66 -8.73 -20.90
N LYS A 456 0.10 -9.82 -21.05
CA LYS A 456 0.83 -10.44 -19.93
C LYS A 456 2.15 -9.75 -19.61
N GLU A 457 2.86 -9.22 -20.59
CA GLU A 457 4.14 -8.51 -20.45
C GLU A 457 3.93 -7.11 -19.85
N ASN A 458 2.79 -6.46 -20.14
CA ASN A 458 2.38 -5.25 -19.42
C ASN A 458 2.01 -5.55 -17.96
N ASN A 459 1.41 -6.71 -17.65
CA ASN A 459 1.18 -7.15 -16.28
C ASN A 459 2.47 -7.56 -15.55
N THR A 460 3.45 -8.12 -16.26
CA THR A 460 4.76 -8.52 -15.70
C THR A 460 5.71 -7.32 -15.53
N LYS A 461 5.68 -6.31 -16.43
CA LYS A 461 6.36 -5.02 -16.23
C LYS A 461 5.81 -4.29 -15.01
N TYR A 462 4.49 -4.27 -14.86
CA TYR A 462 3.80 -3.73 -13.68
C TYR A 462 4.24 -4.45 -12.38
N LEU A 463 4.42 -5.78 -12.41
CA LEU A 463 4.89 -6.57 -11.26
C LEU A 463 6.40 -6.42 -10.97
N LEU A 464 7.24 -6.19 -11.98
CA LEU A 464 8.67 -5.89 -11.84
C LEU A 464 8.92 -4.46 -11.30
N GLU A 465 8.05 -3.50 -11.62
CA GLU A 465 8.01 -2.18 -11.00
C GLU A 465 7.62 -2.26 -9.51
N LEU A 466 6.58 -3.04 -9.19
CA LEU A 466 6.16 -3.36 -7.81
C LEU A 466 7.25 -4.03 -6.95
N THR A 467 8.19 -4.74 -7.58
CA THR A 467 9.31 -5.40 -6.87
C THR A 467 10.48 -4.44 -6.63
N ARG A 468 10.74 -3.52 -7.58
CA ARG A 468 11.73 -2.45 -7.43
C ARG A 468 11.28 -1.33 -6.48
N GLU A 469 9.97 -1.12 -6.34
CA GLU A 469 9.40 -0.21 -5.34
C GLU A 469 9.52 -0.76 -3.92
N LYS A 470 9.37 -2.07 -3.72
CA LYS A 470 9.51 -2.72 -2.40
C LYS A 470 10.93 -2.73 -1.84
N ASP A 471 11.94 -2.85 -2.69
CA ASP A 471 13.34 -2.72 -2.28
C ASP A 471 13.69 -1.27 -1.87
N LYS A 472 13.09 -0.27 -2.53
CA LYS A 472 13.22 1.14 -2.15
C LYS A 472 12.43 1.51 -0.89
N GLU A 473 11.30 0.83 -0.64
CA GLU A 473 10.47 0.97 0.55
C GLU A 473 11.20 0.44 1.81
N LEU A 474 11.95 -0.66 1.68
CA LEU A 474 12.82 -1.22 2.73
C LEU A 474 13.96 -0.27 3.13
N GLU A 475 14.65 0.36 2.18
CA GLU A 475 15.68 1.36 2.48
C GLU A 475 15.10 2.63 3.14
N ARG A 476 13.89 3.05 2.76
CA ARG A 476 13.18 4.22 3.33
C ARG A 476 12.70 4.00 4.76
N ILE A 477 12.30 2.76 5.11
CA ILE A 477 11.90 2.39 6.48
C ILE A 477 13.08 2.55 7.45
N TYR A 478 14.29 2.14 7.04
CA TYR A 478 15.50 2.26 7.85
C TYR A 478 15.97 3.72 8.03
N SER A 479 15.63 4.64 7.12
CA SER A 479 16.00 6.05 7.21
C SER A 479 14.89 6.97 7.79
N SER A 480 13.69 6.42 8.02
CA SER A 480 12.47 7.12 8.45
C SER A 480 12.56 7.82 9.82
N ARG A 481 11.82 8.93 9.96
CA ARG A 481 11.65 9.68 11.23
C ARG A 481 11.07 8.82 12.36
N SER A 482 10.28 7.80 12.05
CA SER A 482 9.71 6.83 12.98
C SER A 482 10.78 5.97 13.65
N TRP A 483 11.80 5.55 12.90
CA TRP A 483 12.98 4.86 13.44
C TRP A 483 13.88 5.79 14.30
N LYS A 484 13.93 7.09 13.95
CA LYS A 484 14.58 8.15 14.75
C LYS A 484 13.80 8.52 16.03
N LEU A 485 12.47 8.37 16.04
CA LEU A 485 11.60 8.55 17.20
C LEU A 485 11.73 7.38 18.19
N ILE A 486 11.83 6.15 17.67
CA ILE A 486 12.14 4.93 18.46
C ILE A 486 13.51 5.05 19.18
N THR A 487 14.48 5.75 18.58
CA THR A 487 15.76 6.06 19.21
C THR A 487 15.73 7.28 20.15
N LYS A 488 14.85 8.27 19.95
CA LYS A 488 14.58 9.36 20.93
C LYS A 488 13.85 8.86 22.18
N ILE A 489 12.93 7.90 22.05
CA ILE A 489 12.25 7.23 23.19
C ILE A 489 13.25 6.44 24.04
N LYS A 490 14.32 5.89 23.44
CA LYS A 490 15.47 5.35 24.20
C LYS A 490 16.20 6.41 25.05
N LYS A 491 16.11 7.71 24.73
CA LYS A 491 16.74 8.82 25.46
C LYS A 491 15.91 9.30 26.67
N TYR A 492 14.57 9.22 26.59
CA TYR A 492 13.65 9.55 27.70
C TYR A 492 13.63 8.49 28.83
N ARG A 493 14.16 7.29 28.57
CA ARG A 493 14.38 6.23 29.57
C ARG A 493 15.23 6.70 30.77
N GLY A 494 16.07 7.72 30.62
CA GLY A 494 16.92 8.23 31.72
C GLY A 494 16.17 8.99 32.83
N TRP A 495 15.11 9.71 32.47
CA TRP A 495 14.34 10.53 33.42
C TRP A 495 13.38 9.65 34.23
N VAL A 496 12.75 8.70 33.54
CA VAL A 496 11.89 7.66 34.13
C VAL A 496 12.72 6.70 35.01
N LYS A 497 13.94 6.33 34.60
CA LYS A 497 14.89 5.54 35.44
C LYS A 497 15.25 6.23 36.76
N LYS A 498 15.36 7.57 36.81
CA LYS A 498 15.64 8.30 38.06
C LYS A 498 14.43 8.40 39.00
N GLY A 499 13.22 8.51 38.44
CA GLY A 499 11.97 8.52 39.23
C GLY A 499 11.63 7.16 39.85
N ILE A 500 11.95 6.07 39.14
CA ILE A 500 11.75 4.69 39.62
C ILE A 500 12.78 4.30 40.69
N ALA A 501 14.00 4.85 40.62
CA ALA A 501 15.09 4.50 41.54
C ALA A 501 15.00 5.19 42.93
N ASN A 502 14.18 6.23 43.13
CA ASN A 502 14.08 6.92 44.42
C ASN A 502 12.67 7.48 44.70
N PRO A 503 11.73 6.65 45.20
CA PRO A 503 10.32 7.01 45.41
C PRO A 503 10.09 8.16 46.41
N GLU A 504 10.96 8.32 47.42
CA GLU A 504 10.83 9.36 48.45
C GLU A 504 11.02 10.79 47.89
N TRP A 505 11.81 10.94 46.82
CA TRP A 505 12.03 12.23 46.17
C TRP A 505 10.77 12.77 45.48
N VAL A 506 9.93 11.87 44.93
CA VAL A 506 8.66 12.20 44.26
C VAL A 506 7.58 12.57 45.29
N ILE A 507 7.48 11.81 46.39
CA ILE A 507 6.49 12.01 47.45
C ILE A 507 6.73 13.33 48.20
N LYS A 508 7.99 13.70 48.45
CA LYS A 508 8.38 14.93 49.15
C LYS A 508 8.12 16.21 48.33
N LYS A 509 8.01 16.08 47.00
CA LYS A 509 7.70 17.19 46.08
C LYS A 509 6.20 17.37 45.86
N MET A 510 5.41 16.32 46.07
CA MET A 510 3.94 16.32 45.89
C MET A 510 3.13 16.67 47.14
N THR A 511 3.72 16.60 48.34
CA THR A 511 3.00 16.80 49.63
C THR A 511 3.01 18.23 50.18
N ASN A 512 3.53 19.22 49.45
CA ASN A 512 3.57 20.61 49.91
C ASN A 512 2.79 21.55 48.98
N ARG A 513 1.45 21.58 49.16
CA ARG A 513 0.61 22.80 49.20
C ARG A 513 -0.87 22.43 49.39
N ASN A 514 -1.34 22.64 50.61
CA ASN A 514 -2.76 22.67 50.99
C ASN A 514 -3.51 23.77 50.24
N GLN A 515 -4.66 23.45 49.62
CA GLN A 515 -5.88 24.28 49.60
C GLN A 515 -7.09 23.46 49.08
N PRO A 516 -8.32 23.75 49.57
CA PRO A 516 -9.48 22.86 49.40
C PRO A 516 -10.15 23.00 48.02
N LEU A 517 -10.76 21.91 47.55
CA LEU A 517 -11.49 21.80 46.27
C LEU A 517 -12.72 22.74 46.20
N PRO A 518 -12.88 23.54 45.13
CA PRO A 518 -14.17 24.07 44.73
C PRO A 518 -14.86 23.19 43.65
N ALA A 519 -16.19 23.32 43.60
CA ALA A 519 -17.17 22.51 42.87
C ALA A 519 -17.06 22.60 41.32
N PRO A 520 -17.77 21.73 40.56
CA PRO A 520 -17.47 21.48 39.14
C PRO A 520 -17.88 22.65 38.25
N ILE A 521 -16.93 23.08 37.40
CA ILE A 521 -17.15 24.08 36.35
C ILE A 521 -17.14 23.34 34.98
N PRO A 522 -17.99 23.72 34.01
CA PRO A 522 -18.17 23.00 32.75
C PRO A 522 -16.89 23.09 31.89
N ILE A 523 -16.44 21.95 31.37
CA ILE A 523 -15.26 21.88 30.51
C ILE A 523 -15.62 22.46 29.14
N LYS A 524 -15.18 23.69 28.88
CA LYS A 524 -14.64 24.07 27.57
C LYS A 524 -13.22 23.51 27.51
N ILE A 525 -12.93 22.70 26.50
CA ILE A 525 -11.58 22.20 26.26
C ILE A 525 -10.80 23.32 25.57
N ASP A 526 -10.13 24.15 26.37
CA ASP A 526 -8.98 24.91 25.90
C ASP A 526 -7.77 23.97 25.94
N VAL A 527 -7.31 23.55 24.77
CA VAL A 527 -6.09 22.77 24.60
C VAL A 527 -4.90 23.73 24.67
N GLU A 528 -4.32 23.92 25.86
CA GLU A 528 -2.97 24.48 25.97
C GLU A 528 -1.93 23.36 25.82
N HIS A 529 -1.31 23.38 24.64
CA HIS A 529 -0.11 22.72 24.13
C HIS A 529 0.91 22.16 25.15
N GLU A 530 1.36 20.91 24.90
CA GLU A 530 2.78 20.56 25.00
C GLU A 530 3.39 20.56 23.58
N VAL A 531 4.26 21.53 23.30
CA VAL A 531 4.99 21.71 22.03
C VAL A 531 6.09 20.65 21.90
N GLY A 532 6.11 19.92 20.79
CA GLY A 532 7.17 18.93 20.53
C GLY A 532 7.59 18.63 19.08
N ASP A 533 6.88 19.10 18.03
CA ASP A 533 7.26 18.73 16.64
C ASP A 533 6.93 19.75 15.51
N THR A 534 6.39 20.93 15.83
CA THR A 534 6.08 21.97 14.81
C THR A 534 7.20 23.02 14.79
N PRO A 535 7.89 23.23 13.65
CA PRO A 535 8.94 24.25 13.54
C PRO A 535 8.33 25.65 13.74
N GLN A 536 9.06 26.60 14.32
CA GLN A 536 8.60 28.00 14.38
C GLN A 536 8.89 28.74 13.07
N ILE A 537 9.97 28.37 12.37
CA ILE A 537 10.39 29.00 11.12
C ILE A 537 10.48 27.93 10.02
N SER A 538 9.96 28.22 8.83
CA SER A 538 10.24 27.46 7.61
C SER A 538 11.18 28.27 6.72
N VAL A 539 12.34 27.72 6.39
CA VAL A 539 13.29 28.33 5.43
C VAL A 539 13.06 27.72 4.05
N VAL A 540 13.05 28.53 2.99
CA VAL A 540 12.77 28.07 1.62
C VAL A 540 13.97 28.31 0.71
N ILE A 541 14.40 27.25 0.02
CA ILE A 541 15.40 27.32 -1.06
C ILE A 541 14.80 26.78 -2.37
N PRO A 542 14.44 27.66 -3.34
CA PRO A 542 14.14 27.21 -4.69
C PRO A 542 15.45 26.87 -5.41
N VAL A 543 15.51 25.74 -6.12
CA VAL A 543 16.73 25.25 -6.76
C VAL A 543 16.48 25.00 -8.24
N TYR A 544 17.30 25.63 -9.09
CA TYR A 544 17.49 25.28 -10.50
C TYR A 544 18.94 25.53 -10.88
N ASP A 545 19.64 24.46 -11.28
CA ASP A 545 21.04 24.44 -11.76
C ASP A 545 22.02 25.34 -10.97
N ARG A 546 22.44 24.85 -9.78
CA ARG A 546 23.41 25.52 -8.89
C ARG A 546 24.42 24.56 -8.30
N THR A 547 24.82 23.56 -9.08
CA THR A 547 25.63 22.43 -8.62
C THR A 547 26.85 22.87 -7.80
N ASP A 548 27.61 23.87 -8.25
CA ASP A 548 28.90 24.22 -7.60
C ASP A 548 28.77 24.97 -6.27
N VAL A 549 27.62 25.62 -6.02
CA VAL A 549 27.43 26.54 -4.88
C VAL A 549 26.30 26.13 -3.94
N LEU A 550 25.40 25.24 -4.37
CA LEU A 550 24.20 24.85 -3.62
C LEU A 550 24.52 24.29 -2.23
N ARG A 551 25.57 23.48 -2.13
CA ARG A 551 26.01 22.91 -0.84
C ARG A 551 26.28 23.98 0.20
N GLN A 552 26.96 25.06 -0.19
CA GLN A 552 27.29 26.17 0.72
C GLN A 552 26.03 26.90 1.18
N SER A 553 25.05 27.08 0.29
CA SER A 553 23.75 27.68 0.65
C SER A 553 22.98 26.83 1.65
N ILE A 554 22.83 25.52 1.37
CA ILE A 554 22.14 24.57 2.27
C ILE A 554 22.84 24.52 3.64
N ASP A 555 24.16 24.33 3.66
CA ASP A 555 24.93 24.21 4.89
C ASP A 555 24.88 25.50 5.72
N SER A 556 24.79 26.68 5.08
CA SER A 556 24.63 27.95 5.81
C SER A 556 23.33 28.04 6.61
N ILE A 557 22.26 27.40 6.13
CA ILE A 557 20.98 27.30 6.84
C ILE A 557 21.02 26.19 7.88
N LEU A 558 21.64 25.05 7.58
CA LEU A 558 21.75 23.94 8.54
C LEU A 558 22.61 24.30 9.77
N ASN A 559 23.55 25.23 9.62
CA ASN A 559 24.42 25.70 10.69
C ASN A 559 23.88 26.90 11.49
N GLN A 560 22.64 27.36 11.27
CA GLN A 560 22.08 28.51 11.99
C GLN A 560 22.09 28.33 13.51
N THR A 561 22.28 29.40 14.28
CA THR A 561 22.28 29.36 15.76
C THR A 561 20.92 28.95 16.33
N TYR A 562 19.84 29.49 15.77
CA TYR A 562 18.47 29.16 16.15
C TYR A 562 18.06 27.78 15.62
N GLN A 563 17.55 26.90 16.47
CA GLN A 563 17.37 25.47 16.12
C GLN A 563 15.95 25.04 15.72
N ASN A 564 14.91 25.79 16.11
CA ASN A 564 13.51 25.39 15.91
C ASN A 564 12.96 25.81 14.54
N TYR A 565 13.54 25.24 13.47
CA TYR A 565 13.15 25.52 12.09
C TYR A 565 13.12 24.24 11.23
N GLU A 566 12.44 24.32 10.10
CA GLU A 566 12.57 23.37 8.99
C GLU A 566 13.17 24.06 7.76
N LEU A 567 13.85 23.30 6.90
CA LEU A 567 14.35 23.74 5.61
C LEU A 567 13.60 23.01 4.49
N ILE A 568 12.97 23.77 3.61
CA ILE A 568 12.23 23.29 2.44
C ILE A 568 13.03 23.59 1.19
N ILE A 569 13.46 22.55 0.51
CA ILE A 569 14.18 22.63 -0.77
C ILE A 569 13.20 22.24 -1.88
N VAL A 570 13.05 23.10 -2.89
CA VAL A 570 12.18 22.82 -4.04
C VAL A 570 12.97 22.86 -5.33
N CYS A 571 13.21 21.68 -5.91
CA CYS A 571 13.90 21.53 -7.19
C CYS A 571 12.92 21.73 -8.36
N ASP A 572 13.24 22.67 -9.25
CA ASP A 572 12.36 23.08 -10.34
C ASP A 572 12.89 22.61 -11.70
N GLY A 573 12.80 21.30 -11.99
CA GLY A 573 13.41 20.73 -13.20
C GLY A 573 14.94 20.80 -13.19
N SER A 574 15.54 20.64 -12.01
CA SER A 574 17.00 20.72 -11.82
C SER A 574 17.75 19.60 -12.56
N PRO A 575 18.97 19.88 -13.08
CA PRO A 575 19.83 18.86 -13.67
C PRO A 575 20.21 17.74 -12.68
N ALA A 576 20.59 16.57 -13.22
CA ALA A 576 20.92 15.39 -12.42
C ALA A 576 22.06 15.66 -11.42
N GLU A 577 23.03 16.48 -11.79
CA GLU A 577 24.18 16.87 -10.97
C GLU A 577 23.74 17.69 -9.76
N THR A 578 22.81 18.62 -9.95
CA THR A 578 22.22 19.39 -8.85
C THR A 578 21.35 18.50 -7.95
N LEU A 579 20.58 17.57 -8.53
CA LEU A 579 19.75 16.64 -7.76
C LEU A 579 20.59 15.72 -6.87
N LYS A 580 21.76 15.26 -7.33
CA LYS A 580 22.69 14.47 -6.51
C LYS A 580 23.07 15.19 -5.23
N ILE A 581 23.35 16.49 -5.29
CA ILE A 581 23.67 17.29 -4.09
C ILE A 581 22.47 17.36 -3.15
N VAL A 582 21.28 17.59 -3.70
CA VAL A 582 20.04 17.65 -2.90
C VAL A 582 19.75 16.31 -2.21
N ASP A 583 20.02 15.19 -2.88
CA ASP A 583 19.80 13.84 -2.34
C ASP A 583 20.67 13.51 -1.14
N GLU A 584 21.82 14.17 -0.98
CA GLU A 584 22.66 14.02 0.22
C GLU A 584 21.98 14.52 1.51
N TYR A 585 20.94 15.36 1.39
CA TYR A 585 20.22 15.94 2.51
C TYR A 585 18.87 15.28 2.78
N VAL A 586 18.49 14.23 2.04
CA VAL A 586 17.16 13.59 2.12
C VAL A 586 16.84 13.04 3.52
N ASP A 587 17.85 12.53 4.22
CA ASP A 587 17.70 11.94 5.56
C ASP A 587 17.93 12.96 6.69
N HIS A 588 18.19 14.23 6.39
CA HIS A 588 18.42 15.25 7.41
C HIS A 588 17.12 15.59 8.14
N GLU A 589 17.13 15.57 9.48
CA GLU A 589 15.88 15.65 10.28
C GLU A 589 15.10 16.97 10.14
N LYS A 590 15.75 18.03 9.65
CA LYS A 590 15.14 19.34 9.40
C LYS A 590 14.77 19.60 7.93
N VAL A 591 15.19 18.75 7.00
CA VAL A 591 15.09 19.02 5.56
C VAL A 591 13.87 18.30 4.97
N ARG A 592 13.12 19.01 4.12
CA ARG A 592 12.04 18.48 3.28
C ARG A 592 12.30 18.88 1.84
N ILE A 593 12.23 17.92 0.93
CA ILE A 593 12.60 18.10 -0.47
C ILE A 593 11.38 17.84 -1.35
N PHE A 594 11.11 18.76 -2.28
CA PHE A 594 10.11 18.63 -3.32
C PHE A 594 10.76 18.75 -4.69
N LYS A 595 10.35 17.92 -5.66
CA LYS A 595 10.97 17.90 -6.99
C LYS A 595 9.90 18.00 -8.08
N TYR A 596 10.11 18.90 -9.02
CA TYR A 596 9.39 18.97 -10.29
C TYR A 596 10.27 18.43 -11.41
N TYR A 597 9.68 17.69 -12.36
CA TYR A 597 10.41 17.09 -13.47
C TYR A 597 10.74 18.09 -14.59
N ASN A 598 9.83 19.03 -14.87
CA ASN A 598 10.05 20.10 -15.86
C ASN A 598 10.55 21.38 -15.18
N ASN A 599 11.21 22.26 -15.92
CA ASN A 599 11.59 23.60 -15.45
C ASN A 599 10.48 24.62 -15.75
N SER A 600 10.09 25.45 -14.78
CA SER A 600 9.09 26.51 -14.98
C SER A 600 9.68 27.81 -15.54
N GLY A 601 10.99 27.94 -15.53
CA GLY A 601 11.75 29.09 -16.05
C GLY A 601 11.97 30.21 -15.03
N ASN A 602 11.51 30.07 -13.78
CA ASN A 602 11.78 31.01 -12.68
C ASN A 602 11.59 30.36 -11.30
N ALA A 603 11.85 31.12 -10.22
CA ALA A 603 11.72 30.63 -8.84
C ALA A 603 10.29 30.65 -8.28
N VAL A 604 9.30 31.20 -9.00
CA VAL A 604 7.94 31.43 -8.47
C VAL A 604 7.25 30.12 -8.12
N ARG A 605 7.33 29.11 -8.99
CA ARG A 605 6.70 27.80 -8.73
C ARG A 605 7.30 27.15 -7.47
N GLY A 606 8.63 27.16 -7.36
CA GLY A 606 9.34 26.61 -6.21
C GLY A 606 8.98 27.32 -4.90
N ARG A 607 9.02 28.65 -4.88
CA ARG A 607 8.68 29.46 -3.70
C ARG A 607 7.21 29.26 -3.28
N ASN A 608 6.27 29.25 -4.22
CA ASN A 608 4.86 29.02 -3.91
C ASN A 608 4.58 27.60 -3.43
N LYS A 609 5.26 26.57 -3.95
CA LYS A 609 5.16 25.22 -3.39
C LYS A 609 5.64 25.23 -1.94
N ALA A 610 6.76 25.87 -1.65
CA ALA A 610 7.27 25.94 -0.29
C ALA A 610 6.37 26.76 0.66
N ILE A 611 5.77 27.87 0.21
CA ILE A 611 4.78 28.64 0.99
C ILE A 611 3.59 27.76 1.38
N ARG A 612 3.10 26.91 0.48
CA ARG A 612 2.03 25.95 0.77
C ARG A 612 2.47 24.86 1.73
N GLU A 613 3.70 24.39 1.62
CA GLU A 613 4.22 23.27 2.42
C GLU A 613 4.80 23.69 3.78
N ALA A 614 5.04 24.98 3.97
CA ALA A 614 5.56 25.53 5.22
C ALA A 614 4.62 25.23 6.40
N ARG A 615 5.25 24.84 7.52
CA ARG A 615 4.60 24.54 8.81
C ARG A 615 4.94 25.57 9.89
N GLY A 616 5.93 26.43 9.64
CA GLY A 616 6.34 27.49 10.54
C GLY A 616 5.30 28.60 10.70
N GLU A 617 5.34 29.29 11.83
CA GLU A 617 4.64 30.58 11.98
C GLU A 617 5.26 31.63 11.04
N PHE A 618 6.58 31.55 10.85
CA PHE A 618 7.34 32.44 10.00
C PHE A 618 7.96 31.70 8.81
N LEU A 619 8.14 32.43 7.71
CA LEU A 619 8.79 31.95 6.49
C LEU A 619 10.02 32.83 6.22
N ALA A 620 11.19 32.21 6.01
CA ALA A 620 12.40 32.88 5.59
C ALA A 620 12.81 32.44 4.17
N PHE A 621 13.18 33.39 3.32
CA PHE A 621 13.63 33.09 1.95
C PHE A 621 15.15 32.98 1.88
N GLN A 622 15.65 32.04 1.07
CA GLN A 622 17.07 31.86 0.81
C GLN A 622 17.24 31.42 -0.65
N ASP A 623 17.98 32.16 -1.46
CA ASP A 623 18.29 31.70 -2.81
C ASP A 623 19.42 30.66 -2.81
N SER A 624 19.40 29.77 -3.80
CA SER A 624 20.23 28.55 -3.85
C SER A 624 21.74 28.79 -4.00
N ASP A 625 22.14 30.01 -4.29
CA ASP A 625 23.53 30.46 -4.44
C ASP A 625 23.99 31.36 -3.28
N ASP A 626 23.13 31.82 -2.39
CA ASP A 626 23.51 32.73 -1.31
C ASP A 626 23.99 32.01 -0.05
N ILE A 627 24.71 32.71 0.83
CA ILE A 627 25.17 32.19 2.13
C ILE A 627 24.58 33.02 3.27
N ALA A 628 23.74 32.43 4.11
CA ALA A 628 23.20 33.10 5.29
C ALA A 628 24.27 33.30 6.39
N GLU A 629 24.22 34.44 7.08
CA GLU A 629 25.00 34.67 8.30
C GLU A 629 24.51 33.75 9.43
N LEU A 630 25.43 33.29 10.29
CA LEU A 630 25.20 32.21 11.27
C LEU A 630 24.01 32.46 12.20
N ASN A 631 23.77 33.72 12.56
CA ASN A 631 22.73 34.15 13.51
C ASN A 631 21.52 34.80 12.83
N ARG A 632 21.38 34.69 11.50
CA ARG A 632 20.32 35.34 10.72
C ARG A 632 18.92 35.00 11.27
N LEU A 633 18.59 33.72 11.43
CA LEU A 633 17.24 33.32 11.85
C LEU A 633 16.88 33.84 13.25
N GLU A 634 17.83 33.81 14.17
CA GLU A 634 17.67 34.32 15.54
C GLU A 634 17.42 35.83 15.56
N ILE A 635 18.24 36.59 14.82
CA ILE A 635 18.13 38.04 14.71
C ILE A 635 16.78 38.42 14.07
N SER A 636 16.41 37.79 12.95
CA SER A 636 15.14 38.06 12.28
C SER A 636 13.93 37.79 13.20
N LEU A 637 13.94 36.67 13.94
CA LEU A 637 12.87 36.34 14.87
C LEU A 637 12.78 37.32 16.06
N ASN A 638 13.91 37.81 16.56
CA ASN A 638 13.90 38.81 17.62
C ASN A 638 13.28 40.12 17.14
N TYR A 639 13.68 40.60 15.96
CA TYR A 639 13.18 41.85 15.39
C TYR A 639 11.70 41.78 15.03
N ILE A 640 11.22 40.67 14.45
CA ILE A 640 9.80 40.55 14.07
C ILE A 640 8.91 40.64 15.31
N ASN A 641 9.34 40.03 16.42
CA ASN A 641 8.63 40.03 17.70
C ASN A 641 8.73 41.38 18.43
N GLU A 642 9.94 41.96 18.53
CA GLU A 642 10.19 43.23 19.22
C GLU A 642 9.39 44.38 18.59
N PHE A 643 9.43 44.48 17.27
CA PHE A 643 8.79 45.58 16.53
C PHE A 643 7.36 45.27 16.12
N LYS A 644 6.85 44.06 16.43
CA LYS A 644 5.54 43.56 15.97
C LYS A 644 5.37 43.78 14.46
N ALA A 645 6.41 43.45 13.70
CA ALA A 645 6.44 43.56 12.26
C ALA A 645 5.84 42.31 11.61
N ASP A 646 5.37 42.44 10.38
CA ASP A 646 4.89 41.31 9.57
C ASP A 646 5.99 40.80 8.63
N VAL A 647 6.92 41.68 8.25
CA VAL A 647 8.06 41.41 7.38
C VAL A 647 9.31 42.08 7.96
N VAL A 648 10.40 41.33 8.10
CA VAL A 648 11.73 41.83 8.45
C VAL A 648 12.75 41.47 7.39
N TYR A 649 13.73 42.33 7.18
CA TYR A 649 14.80 42.16 6.20
C TYR A 649 16.04 42.95 6.66
N GLY A 650 17.20 42.72 6.05
CA GLY A 650 18.44 43.36 6.49
C GLY A 650 19.41 43.63 5.36
N GLY A 651 20.62 44.00 5.73
CA GLY A 651 21.68 44.22 4.75
C GLY A 651 22.32 42.93 4.26
N TRP A 652 23.10 43.05 3.20
CA TRP A 652 23.80 41.94 2.56
C TRP A 652 25.21 42.36 2.12
N ARG A 653 26.10 41.37 2.00
CA ARG A 653 27.49 41.57 1.56
C ARG A 653 27.69 40.94 0.19
N ALA A 654 28.30 41.67 -0.73
CA ALA A 654 28.52 41.21 -2.10
C ALA A 654 29.62 40.14 -2.16
N LEU A 655 29.34 39.02 -2.82
CA LEU A 655 30.33 38.04 -3.27
C LEU A 655 30.39 38.10 -4.80
N VAL A 656 31.42 38.74 -5.34
CA VAL A 656 31.55 39.03 -6.77
C VAL A 656 32.60 38.11 -7.39
N ASP A 657 32.19 37.27 -8.34
CA ASP A 657 33.09 36.33 -9.02
C ASP A 657 33.83 36.93 -10.23
N GLY A 658 33.54 38.20 -10.56
CA GLY A 658 34.12 38.93 -11.69
C GLY A 658 33.49 38.64 -13.05
N SER A 659 32.49 37.75 -13.13
CA SER A 659 31.80 37.43 -14.38
C SER A 659 30.77 38.50 -14.79
N ARG A 660 30.35 39.34 -13.85
CA ARG A 660 29.32 40.38 -14.03
C ARG A 660 29.92 41.78 -13.99
N MET A 661 29.57 42.62 -14.96
CA MET A 661 29.94 44.05 -14.98
C MET A 661 29.01 44.85 -14.05
N ILE A 662 29.50 45.22 -12.86
CA ILE A 662 28.77 45.99 -11.84
C ILE A 662 29.70 46.95 -11.08
N ASP A 663 29.14 48.05 -10.58
CA ASP A 663 29.83 49.07 -9.76
C ASP A 663 29.85 48.70 -8.26
N ILE A 664 29.86 47.40 -7.94
CA ILE A 664 29.93 46.86 -6.57
C ILE A 664 31.20 46.04 -6.44
N LYS A 665 31.97 46.26 -5.36
CA LYS A 665 33.20 45.52 -5.10
C LYS A 665 32.92 44.23 -4.32
N ASP A 666 33.77 43.22 -4.52
CA ASP A 666 33.75 42.02 -3.69
C ASP A 666 33.94 42.39 -2.20
N GLY A 667 33.13 41.79 -1.32
CA GLY A 667 33.09 42.08 0.10
C GLY A 667 32.38 43.40 0.49
N GLN A 668 31.84 44.17 -0.47
CA GLN A 668 31.12 45.40 -0.16
C GLN A 668 29.82 45.12 0.60
N GLU A 669 29.62 45.80 1.72
CA GLU A 669 28.41 45.70 2.53
C GLU A 669 27.37 46.74 2.08
N VAL A 670 26.12 46.31 1.96
CA VAL A 670 24.98 47.13 1.53
C VAL A 670 23.88 47.00 2.58
N LEU A 671 23.53 48.11 3.22
CA LEU A 671 22.41 48.17 4.16
C LEU A 671 21.10 48.44 3.41
N SER A 672 20.03 47.75 3.78
CA SER A 672 18.68 48.05 3.30
C SER A 672 17.97 48.99 4.28
N PRO A 673 17.54 50.20 3.88
CA PRO A 673 16.80 51.11 4.76
C PRO A 673 15.40 50.58 5.12
N ASP A 674 14.76 51.15 6.15
CA ASP A 674 13.32 50.96 6.39
C ASP A 674 12.53 51.41 5.15
N CYS A 675 11.50 50.65 4.78
CA CYS A 675 10.63 50.93 3.63
C CYS A 675 9.16 50.70 3.96
N GLY A 676 8.28 51.51 3.38
CA GLY A 676 6.84 51.28 3.32
C GLY A 676 6.36 51.18 1.86
N TYR A 677 5.05 51.39 1.68
CA TYR A 677 4.42 51.36 0.36
C TYR A 677 5.03 52.39 -0.61
N ASP A 678 5.31 53.61 -0.15
CA ASP A 678 5.81 54.70 -1.01
C ASP A 678 7.24 54.48 -1.51
N GLU A 679 8.09 53.85 -0.71
CA GLU A 679 9.44 53.45 -1.12
C GLU A 679 9.39 52.27 -2.09
N LEU A 680 8.58 51.25 -1.78
CA LEU A 680 8.38 50.07 -2.62
C LEU A 680 7.69 50.39 -3.96
N LEU A 681 6.99 51.52 -4.09
CA LEU A 681 6.51 51.98 -5.39
C LEU A 681 7.65 52.38 -6.34
N LYS A 682 8.82 52.73 -5.79
CA LYS A 682 9.95 53.30 -6.54
C LYS A 682 11.07 52.29 -6.74
N MET A 683 11.36 51.49 -5.71
CA MET A 683 12.53 50.61 -5.71
C MET A 683 12.32 49.40 -4.79
N CYS A 684 12.87 48.24 -5.18
CA CYS A 684 12.89 47.07 -4.32
C CYS A 684 13.96 47.27 -3.25
N VAL A 685 13.53 47.47 -2.00
CA VAL A 685 14.41 47.69 -0.86
C VAL A 685 14.80 46.37 -0.16
N PRO A 686 13.87 45.45 0.14
CA PRO A 686 14.21 44.16 0.73
C PRO A 686 14.91 43.25 -0.27
N CYS A 687 16.12 42.80 0.05
CA CYS A 687 16.78 41.73 -0.69
C CYS A 687 16.14 40.39 -0.31
N GLN A 688 15.63 39.64 -1.28
CA GLN A 688 14.88 38.39 -1.09
C GLN A 688 15.52 37.44 -0.06
N SER A 689 16.81 37.11 -0.22
CA SER A 689 17.55 36.20 0.67
C SER A 689 17.83 36.75 2.07
N THR A 690 17.37 37.96 2.42
CA THR A 690 17.44 38.50 3.78
C THR A 690 16.09 38.47 4.50
N VAL A 691 15.00 38.24 3.76
CA VAL A 691 13.63 38.42 4.27
C VAL A 691 13.19 37.26 5.15
N MET A 692 12.53 37.58 6.26
CA MET A 692 11.65 36.70 7.03
C MET A 692 10.31 37.40 7.23
N LEU A 693 9.20 36.65 7.12
CA LEU A 693 7.85 37.20 7.25
C LEU A 693 6.89 36.23 7.94
N ARG A 694 5.71 36.70 8.34
CA ARG A 694 4.64 35.84 8.84
C ARG A 694 4.03 35.00 7.72
N LEU A 695 3.92 33.69 7.93
CA LEU A 695 3.41 32.76 6.91
C LEU A 695 1.93 33.02 6.56
N ASP A 696 1.12 33.40 7.56
CA ASP A 696 -0.28 33.78 7.36
C ASP A 696 -0.42 35.01 6.44
N ALA A 697 0.43 36.02 6.61
CA ALA A 697 0.41 37.26 5.83
C ALA A 697 0.70 37.02 4.34
N VAL A 698 1.72 36.21 4.02
CA VAL A 698 2.05 35.88 2.62
C VAL A 698 0.98 35.01 1.96
N ARG A 699 0.34 34.10 2.70
CA ARG A 699 -0.78 33.28 2.19
C ARG A 699 -2.03 34.12 1.95
N ALA A 700 -2.33 35.04 2.86
CA ALA A 700 -3.47 35.96 2.76
C ALA A 700 -3.41 36.87 1.53
N VAL A 701 -2.21 37.19 1.03
CA VAL A 701 -2.06 37.94 -0.23
C VAL A 701 -2.03 37.06 -1.47
N GLY A 702 -1.78 35.75 -1.34
CA GLY A 702 -1.75 34.79 -2.45
C GLY A 702 -0.39 34.22 -2.83
N GLY A 703 0.67 34.46 -2.03
CA GLY A 703 2.04 34.14 -2.42
C GLY A 703 2.54 34.96 -3.61
N LEU A 704 3.53 34.45 -4.34
CA LEU A 704 4.10 35.09 -5.52
C LEU A 704 3.20 34.89 -6.75
N LYS A 705 3.09 35.89 -7.62
CA LYS A 705 2.25 35.78 -8.82
C LYS A 705 2.94 35.04 -9.95
N THR A 706 2.30 34.00 -10.49
CA THR A 706 2.81 33.24 -11.64
C THR A 706 2.96 34.06 -12.92
N LYS A 707 2.20 35.17 -13.05
CA LYS A 707 2.37 36.13 -14.14
C LYS A 707 3.68 36.91 -14.06
N MET A 708 4.28 37.05 -12.87
CA MET A 708 5.52 37.78 -12.65
C MET A 708 6.70 36.84 -12.89
N ARG A 709 7.40 36.95 -14.02
CA ARG A 709 8.65 36.20 -14.26
C ARG A 709 9.90 36.92 -13.77
N TYR A 710 9.77 38.22 -13.56
CA TYR A 710 10.80 39.11 -13.05
C TYR A 710 10.13 40.16 -12.15
N ARG A 711 10.87 40.68 -11.16
CA ARG A 711 10.35 41.56 -10.09
C ARG A 711 9.23 40.92 -9.25
N GLU A 712 9.19 39.59 -9.18
CA GLU A 712 8.18 38.84 -8.45
C GLU A 712 8.23 39.05 -6.93
N ASP A 713 9.43 39.29 -6.40
CA ASP A 713 9.69 39.65 -5.00
C ASP A 713 9.24 41.09 -4.72
N HIS A 714 9.61 42.02 -5.59
CA HIS A 714 9.24 43.42 -5.48
C HIS A 714 7.72 43.60 -5.53
N GLU A 715 7.04 42.87 -6.43
CA GLU A 715 5.58 42.84 -6.50
C GLU A 715 4.96 42.32 -5.21
N LEU A 716 5.50 41.23 -4.65
CA LEU A 716 5.01 40.67 -3.40
C LEU A 716 5.17 41.66 -2.24
N TRP A 717 6.33 42.29 -2.10
CA TRP A 717 6.58 43.30 -1.05
C TRP A 717 5.63 44.48 -1.19
N LEU A 718 5.47 45.00 -2.41
CA LEU A 718 4.56 46.10 -2.69
C LEU A 718 3.10 45.73 -2.38
N ARG A 719 2.67 44.52 -2.75
CA ARG A 719 1.32 44.02 -2.48
C ARG A 719 1.08 43.81 -0.98
N MET A 720 2.05 43.30 -0.24
CA MET A 720 1.95 43.19 1.22
C MET A 720 1.87 44.56 1.89
N ALA A 721 2.70 45.52 1.48
CA ALA A 721 2.65 46.89 1.98
C ALA A 721 1.31 47.58 1.63
N TYR A 722 0.75 47.34 0.43
CA TYR A 722 -0.56 47.84 0.01
C TYR A 722 -1.70 47.32 0.92
N LYS A 723 -1.61 46.07 1.37
CA LYS A 723 -2.56 45.47 2.34
C LYS A 723 -2.34 46.01 3.77
N GLY A 724 -1.29 46.79 4.01
CA GLY A 724 -1.00 47.39 5.31
C GLY A 724 -0.16 46.51 6.24
N TYR A 725 0.51 45.48 5.73
CA TYR A 725 1.49 44.73 6.51
C TYR A 725 2.73 45.58 6.80
N LYS A 726 3.29 45.43 8.00
CA LYS A 726 4.37 46.26 8.54
C LYS A 726 5.73 45.67 8.22
N PHE A 727 6.58 46.52 7.66
CA PHE A 727 7.96 46.20 7.28
C PHE A 727 8.93 46.79 8.31
N LYS A 728 10.01 46.06 8.61
CA LYS A 728 11.09 46.57 9.46
C LYS A 728 12.47 46.10 8.97
N SER A 729 13.37 47.06 8.78
CA SER A 729 14.77 46.80 8.47
C SER A 729 15.58 46.47 9.73
N ILE A 730 16.50 45.52 9.57
CA ILE A 730 17.51 45.11 10.53
C ILE A 730 18.85 45.73 10.10
N PRO A 731 19.49 46.57 10.94
CA PRO A 731 20.72 47.29 10.59
C PRO A 731 21.98 46.40 10.70
N LEU A 732 21.89 45.16 10.25
CA LEU A 732 22.96 44.15 10.29
C LEU A 732 23.04 43.43 8.94
N MET A 733 24.21 42.88 8.62
CA MET A 733 24.38 41.96 7.49
C MET A 733 23.74 40.62 7.85
N LEU A 734 22.84 40.12 7.01
CA LEU A 734 22.14 38.85 7.22
C LEU A 734 22.55 37.76 6.24
N THR A 735 23.06 38.15 5.06
CA THR A 735 23.37 37.21 3.97
C THR A 735 24.54 37.74 3.14
N ASN A 736 25.37 36.83 2.65
CA ASN A 736 26.34 37.09 1.59
C ASN A 736 25.70 36.72 0.24
N LEU A 737 25.45 37.74 -0.60
CA LEU A 737 24.73 37.64 -1.88
C LEU A 737 25.71 37.41 -3.02
N ARG A 738 25.53 36.35 -3.82
CA ARG A 738 26.41 36.10 -4.98
C ARG A 738 25.97 36.87 -6.22
N LEU A 739 26.90 37.63 -6.78
CA LEU A 739 26.70 38.43 -7.99
C LEU A 739 27.55 37.87 -9.13
N HIS A 740 26.88 37.31 -10.14
CA HIS A 740 27.49 36.64 -11.30
C HIS A 740 26.66 36.84 -12.59
N SER A 741 27.24 36.54 -13.75
CA SER A 741 26.62 36.76 -15.07
C SER A 741 25.33 35.97 -15.30
N ASN A 742 25.13 34.87 -14.57
CA ASN A 742 23.93 34.04 -14.63
C ASN A 742 22.79 34.47 -13.67
N ASN A 743 22.89 35.61 -12.96
CA ASN A 743 21.77 36.07 -12.13
C ASN A 743 20.56 36.39 -13.05
N LEU A 744 19.37 35.92 -12.67
CA LEU A 744 18.17 35.95 -13.52
C LEU A 744 17.76 37.37 -13.94
N GLU A 745 17.99 38.37 -13.08
CA GLU A 745 17.72 39.78 -13.37
C GLU A 745 18.37 40.29 -14.67
N LEU A 746 19.54 39.74 -15.04
CA LEU A 746 20.26 40.15 -16.24
C LEU A 746 19.56 39.71 -17.53
N SER A 747 18.78 38.63 -17.47
CA SER A 747 17.99 38.14 -18.61
C SER A 747 16.80 39.04 -18.98
N PHE A 748 16.39 39.93 -18.08
CA PHE A 748 15.22 40.81 -18.25
C PHE A 748 15.56 42.30 -18.27
N LYS A 749 16.85 42.66 -18.25
CA LYS A 749 17.31 44.05 -18.18
C LYS A 749 16.75 44.93 -19.29
N ASP A 750 16.60 44.38 -20.50
CA ASP A 750 16.10 45.12 -21.67
C ASP A 750 14.56 45.29 -21.67
N ASP A 751 13.84 44.60 -20.79
CA ASP A 751 12.37 44.63 -20.68
C ASP A 751 11.90 45.14 -19.29
N ASP A 752 12.79 45.79 -18.51
CA ASP A 752 12.53 46.18 -17.12
C ASP A 752 11.29 47.07 -16.96
N ASN A 753 11.08 48.03 -17.88
CA ASN A 753 9.92 48.92 -17.86
C ASN A 753 8.59 48.17 -17.97
N ARG A 754 8.54 47.11 -18.78
CA ARG A 754 7.34 46.29 -18.93
C ARG A 754 7.03 45.57 -17.62
N TRP A 755 8.04 44.95 -17.00
CA TRP A 755 7.87 44.24 -15.73
C TRP A 755 7.54 45.19 -14.58
N PHE A 756 8.10 46.40 -14.57
CA PHE A 756 7.74 47.44 -13.63
C PHE A 756 6.28 47.87 -13.78
N ASN A 757 5.79 48.08 -15.01
CA ASN A 757 4.38 48.40 -15.24
C ASN A 757 3.44 47.25 -14.84
N LEU A 758 3.81 46.00 -15.16
CA LEU A 758 3.04 44.82 -14.77
C LEU A 758 2.97 44.67 -13.25
N MET A 759 4.07 44.94 -12.54
CA MET A 759 4.10 44.99 -11.07
C MET A 759 3.12 46.04 -10.52
N LEU A 760 3.11 47.25 -11.10
CA LEU A 760 2.18 48.32 -10.71
C LEU A 760 0.71 47.98 -11.00
N GLU A 761 0.44 47.19 -12.04
CA GLU A 761 -0.90 46.68 -12.33
C GLU A 761 -1.30 45.58 -11.34
N GLU A 762 -0.44 44.59 -11.15
CA GLU A 762 -0.78 43.36 -10.45
C GLU A 762 -0.80 43.54 -8.93
N HIS A 763 0.01 44.39 -8.29
CA HIS A 763 0.08 44.45 -6.82
C HIS A 763 -1.26 44.76 -6.12
N LYS A 764 -2.22 45.38 -6.82
CA LYS A 764 -3.56 45.70 -6.29
C LYS A 764 -4.54 44.53 -6.38
N ASN A 765 -4.26 43.54 -7.23
CA ASN A 765 -5.09 42.37 -7.43
C ASN A 765 -4.73 41.28 -6.41
N ILE A 766 -5.40 41.32 -5.26
CA ILE A 766 -5.18 40.37 -4.16
C ILE A 766 -6.14 39.19 -4.30
N ILE A 767 -5.57 37.99 -4.47
CA ILE A 767 -6.30 36.72 -4.48
C ILE A 767 -5.65 35.85 -3.41
N GLU A 768 -6.41 35.51 -2.38
CA GLU A 768 -5.91 34.67 -1.28
C GLU A 768 -5.51 33.28 -1.79
N MET A 769 -4.49 32.68 -1.15
CA MET A 769 -4.08 31.32 -1.46
C MET A 769 -5.18 30.35 -1.02
N LYS A 770 -5.68 29.53 -1.95
CA LYS A 770 -6.73 28.53 -1.66
C LYS A 770 -6.28 27.54 -0.57
N PRO A 771 -7.20 27.06 0.29
CA PRO A 771 -6.86 26.14 1.37
C PRO A 771 -6.35 24.80 0.86
N LYS A 772 -5.48 24.16 1.66
CA LYS A 772 -5.03 22.79 1.45
C LYS A 772 -6.03 21.79 2.04
N ILE A 773 -6.57 20.93 1.19
CA ILE A 773 -7.66 20.00 1.51
C ILE A 773 -7.16 18.56 1.38
N ALA A 774 -7.43 17.73 2.37
CA ALA A 774 -7.24 16.28 2.27
C ALA A 774 -8.55 15.53 2.47
N TYR A 775 -8.76 14.47 1.68
CA TYR A 775 -9.81 13.49 1.91
C TYR A 775 -9.18 12.20 2.43
N LEU A 776 -9.63 11.71 3.59
CA LEU A 776 -9.27 10.40 4.11
C LEU A 776 -10.25 9.36 3.57
N ILE A 777 -9.76 8.42 2.76
CA ILE A 777 -10.49 7.28 2.21
C ILE A 777 -10.10 5.98 2.93
N PRO A 778 -11.05 5.03 3.12
CA PRO A 778 -10.77 3.76 3.79
C PRO A 778 -9.89 2.82 2.95
N GLY A 779 -9.79 3.06 1.64
CA GLY A 779 -8.90 2.33 0.74
C GLY A 779 -9.02 2.81 -0.70
N CYS A 780 -8.23 2.22 -1.61
CA CYS A 780 -8.18 2.60 -3.03
C CYS A 780 -8.98 1.67 -3.97
N GLY A 781 -9.74 0.71 -3.42
CA GLY A 781 -10.54 -0.26 -4.21
C GLY A 781 -11.75 0.35 -4.93
N ILE A 782 -12.31 -0.38 -5.90
CA ILE A 782 -13.50 0.04 -6.66
C ILE A 782 -14.68 0.26 -5.69
N SER A 783 -15.17 1.50 -5.62
CA SER A 783 -16.31 1.89 -4.79
C SER A 783 -16.98 3.13 -5.37
N GLY A 784 -18.32 3.15 -5.36
CA GLY A 784 -19.09 4.33 -5.78
C GLY A 784 -18.76 5.56 -4.92
N GLY A 785 -18.63 5.40 -3.61
CA GLY A 785 -18.32 6.53 -2.73
C GLY A 785 -16.90 7.07 -2.91
N ILE A 786 -15.93 6.20 -3.25
CA ILE A 786 -14.58 6.66 -3.61
C ILE A 786 -14.61 7.37 -4.97
N ALA A 787 -15.43 6.92 -5.91
CA ALA A 787 -15.58 7.59 -7.20
C ALA A 787 -16.07 9.04 -7.04
N VAL A 788 -17.02 9.29 -6.13
CA VAL A 788 -17.49 10.64 -5.77
C VAL A 788 -16.35 11.48 -5.18
N VAL A 789 -15.55 10.92 -4.27
CA VAL A 789 -14.38 11.61 -3.72
C VAL A 789 -13.36 11.97 -4.80
N CYS A 790 -13.10 11.08 -5.76
CA CYS A 790 -12.26 11.38 -6.92
C CYS A 790 -12.84 12.53 -7.76
N GLN A 791 -14.16 12.59 -7.97
CA GLN A 791 -14.81 13.69 -8.68
C GLN A 791 -14.65 15.03 -7.96
N HIS A 792 -14.82 15.05 -6.63
CA HIS A 792 -14.56 16.23 -5.80
C HIS A 792 -13.10 16.66 -5.92
N ALA A 793 -12.18 15.73 -5.67
CA ALA A 793 -10.76 16.03 -5.55
C ALA A 793 -10.17 16.53 -6.88
N ASN A 794 -10.47 15.87 -8.01
CA ASN A 794 -9.96 16.29 -9.32
C ASN A 794 -10.53 17.64 -9.76
N ARG A 795 -11.81 17.94 -9.48
CA ARG A 795 -12.40 19.24 -9.83
C ARG A 795 -11.87 20.37 -8.96
N LEU A 796 -11.70 20.14 -7.66
CA LEU A 796 -11.06 21.10 -6.77
C LEU A 796 -9.61 21.37 -7.21
N LEU A 797 -8.85 20.34 -7.58
CA LEU A 797 -7.51 20.50 -8.13
C LEU A 797 -7.52 21.35 -9.41
N ASN A 798 -8.45 21.09 -10.34
CA ASN A 798 -8.60 21.90 -11.56
C ASN A 798 -9.01 23.37 -11.27
N ARG A 799 -9.71 23.61 -10.16
CA ARG A 799 -10.05 24.96 -9.66
C ARG A 799 -8.90 25.60 -8.87
N GLY A 800 -7.72 24.99 -8.81
CA GLY A 800 -6.50 25.56 -8.22
C GLY A 800 -6.35 25.36 -6.72
N TYR A 801 -7.12 24.46 -6.11
CA TYR A 801 -6.87 24.03 -4.73
C TYR A 801 -5.65 23.11 -4.65
N ASP A 802 -5.02 23.10 -3.48
CA ASP A 802 -4.04 22.07 -3.12
C ASP A 802 -4.81 20.91 -2.49
N VAL A 803 -4.98 19.81 -3.22
CA VAL A 803 -5.81 18.67 -2.84
C VAL A 803 -4.95 17.42 -2.74
N LEU A 804 -5.24 16.61 -1.73
CA LEU A 804 -4.57 15.35 -1.45
C LEU A 804 -5.61 14.28 -1.09
N LEU A 805 -5.37 13.02 -1.47
CA LEU A 805 -6.06 11.87 -0.87
C LEU A 805 -5.13 11.20 0.14
N ILE A 806 -5.68 10.87 1.30
CA ILE A 806 -5.02 10.07 2.33
C ILE A 806 -5.77 8.74 2.39
N THR A 807 -5.07 7.62 2.44
CA THR A 807 -5.69 6.29 2.52
C THR A 807 -5.31 5.56 3.81
N GLU A 808 -6.29 4.88 4.41
CA GLU A 808 -6.05 3.95 5.53
C GLU A 808 -5.38 2.63 5.09
N ASP A 809 -5.39 2.33 3.79
CA ASP A 809 -4.71 1.16 3.24
C ASP A 809 -3.26 1.45 2.78
N ASN A 810 -2.56 0.42 2.29
CA ASN A 810 -1.20 0.56 1.76
C ASN A 810 -1.17 0.86 0.24
N HIS A 811 -2.33 1.02 -0.40
CA HIS A 811 -2.39 1.33 -1.82
C HIS A 811 -2.27 2.84 -2.01
N ARG A 812 -1.59 3.29 -3.07
CA ARG A 812 -1.35 4.71 -3.36
C ARG A 812 -1.85 5.11 -4.75
N GLU A 813 -2.68 4.26 -5.35
CA GLU A 813 -3.14 4.44 -6.73
C GLU A 813 -4.59 4.01 -6.90
N ILE A 814 -5.32 4.76 -7.73
CA ILE A 814 -6.69 4.47 -8.15
C ILE A 814 -6.69 4.42 -9.69
N ASN A 815 -6.46 3.22 -10.24
CA ASN A 815 -6.32 2.99 -11.68
C ASN A 815 -7.65 2.68 -12.38
N TRP A 816 -8.73 2.46 -11.61
CA TRP A 816 -10.07 2.15 -12.13
C TRP A 816 -10.93 3.40 -12.36
N PHE A 817 -10.52 4.56 -11.83
CA PHE A 817 -11.20 5.84 -12.01
C PHE A 817 -10.48 6.68 -13.08
N PRO A 818 -11.16 7.14 -14.13
CA PRO A 818 -10.52 7.86 -15.23
C PRO A 818 -9.93 9.19 -14.77
N ASN A 819 -8.72 9.50 -15.26
CA ASN A 819 -8.04 10.78 -15.03
C ASN A 819 -7.86 11.15 -13.55
N GLN A 820 -7.62 10.17 -12.67
CA GLN A 820 -7.25 10.45 -11.29
C GLN A 820 -5.88 11.16 -11.25
N LYS A 821 -5.88 12.43 -10.82
CA LYS A 821 -4.69 13.31 -10.83
C LYS A 821 -4.18 13.66 -9.44
N VAL A 822 -5.03 13.53 -8.43
CA VAL A 822 -4.72 13.91 -7.06
C VAL A 822 -3.79 12.88 -6.44
N GLU A 823 -2.71 13.37 -5.83
CA GLU A 823 -1.73 12.55 -5.10
C GLU A 823 -2.41 11.77 -3.97
N ILE A 824 -2.02 10.51 -3.79
CA ILE A 824 -2.54 9.62 -2.75
C ILE A 824 -1.40 9.21 -1.84
N ILE A 825 -1.53 9.44 -0.54
CA ILE A 825 -0.51 9.13 0.47
C ILE A 825 -1.08 8.30 1.62
N GLY A 826 -0.21 7.72 2.44
CA GLY A 826 -0.60 7.03 3.67
C GLY A 826 -0.99 7.98 4.80
N VAL A 827 -1.74 7.46 5.77
CA VAL A 827 -2.04 8.18 7.03
C VAL A 827 -0.77 8.63 7.76
N ASP A 828 0.30 7.83 7.70
CA ASP A 828 1.61 8.12 8.31
C ASP A 828 2.37 9.27 7.60
N GLU A 829 2.02 9.54 6.36
CA GLU A 829 2.58 10.61 5.53
C GLU A 829 1.73 11.90 5.59
N ALA A 830 0.59 11.87 6.31
CA ALA A 830 -0.36 12.97 6.38
C ALA A 830 0.33 14.29 6.80
N PRO A 831 0.20 15.37 6.01
CA PRO A 831 0.89 16.62 6.32
C PRO A 831 0.24 17.28 7.54
N ALA A 832 1.08 17.87 8.41
CA ALA A 832 0.61 18.54 9.63
C ALA A 832 -0.02 19.93 9.36
N ASN A 833 -0.03 20.42 8.12
CA ASN A 833 -0.48 21.77 7.75
C ASN A 833 -1.76 21.78 6.90
N LEU A 834 -2.65 20.81 7.11
CA LEU A 834 -3.95 20.76 6.44
C LEU A 834 -4.87 21.87 6.95
N ASP A 835 -5.49 22.59 6.02
CA ASP A 835 -6.54 23.54 6.36
C ASP A 835 -7.88 22.82 6.58
N ILE A 836 -8.16 21.80 5.76
CA ILE A 836 -9.40 21.01 5.83
C ILE A 836 -9.06 19.53 5.66
N LEU A 837 -9.56 18.69 6.56
CA LEU A 837 -9.47 17.24 6.47
C LEU A 837 -10.87 16.62 6.46
N VAL A 838 -11.16 15.81 5.46
CA VAL A 838 -12.48 15.25 5.19
C VAL A 838 -12.49 13.74 5.44
N ALA A 839 -13.28 13.25 6.40
CA ALA A 839 -13.61 11.83 6.53
C ALA A 839 -14.67 11.42 5.50
N THR A 840 -14.57 10.20 4.95
CA THR A 840 -15.44 9.74 3.84
C THR A 840 -16.20 8.44 4.12
N GLY A 841 -15.68 7.60 5.02
CA GLY A 841 -16.35 6.41 5.55
C GLY A 841 -16.35 6.41 7.08
N TRP A 842 -17.16 5.55 7.72
CA TRP A 842 -17.30 5.59 9.18
C TRP A 842 -16.00 5.32 9.95
N SER A 843 -15.12 4.45 9.44
CA SER A 843 -13.80 4.20 10.04
C SER A 843 -12.94 5.45 10.02
N THR A 844 -12.90 6.13 8.88
CA THR A 844 -12.07 7.32 8.65
C THR A 844 -12.43 8.47 9.60
N ALA A 845 -13.69 8.56 10.07
CA ALA A 845 -14.11 9.57 11.04
C ALA A 845 -13.38 9.45 12.40
N TYR A 846 -13.00 8.22 12.79
CA TYR A 846 -12.15 7.98 13.95
C TYR A 846 -10.70 8.37 13.66
N THR A 847 -10.19 8.01 12.49
CA THR A 847 -8.78 8.23 12.12
C THR A 847 -8.45 9.71 11.94
N ILE A 848 -9.34 10.50 11.35
CA ILE A 848 -9.11 11.94 11.22
C ILE A 848 -8.99 12.65 12.58
N ALA A 849 -9.45 12.04 13.68
CA ALA A 849 -9.30 12.60 15.02
C ALA A 849 -7.81 12.83 15.38
N TYR A 850 -6.92 11.98 14.87
CA TYR A 850 -5.48 11.99 15.18
C TYR A 850 -4.62 12.77 14.18
N ILE A 851 -5.19 13.16 13.04
CA ILE A 851 -4.46 13.93 12.02
C ILE A 851 -4.69 15.44 12.28
N PRO A 852 -3.63 16.25 12.40
CA PRO A 852 -3.75 17.71 12.57
C PRO A 852 -4.39 18.37 11.33
N ALA A 853 -5.47 19.11 11.55
CA ALA A 853 -6.08 19.97 10.53
C ALA A 853 -6.81 21.13 11.23
N LYS A 854 -6.87 22.31 10.59
CA LYS A 854 -7.60 23.46 11.16
C LYS A 854 -9.11 23.21 11.26
N ARG A 855 -9.67 22.49 10.28
CA ARG A 855 -11.08 22.10 10.21
C ARG A 855 -11.20 20.63 9.84
N LYS A 856 -12.18 19.95 10.44
CA LYS A 856 -12.51 18.55 10.16
C LYS A 856 -13.95 18.46 9.67
N VAL A 857 -14.13 17.82 8.53
CA VAL A 857 -15.42 17.65 7.85
C VAL A 857 -15.70 16.16 7.75
N TYR A 858 -16.93 15.72 8.01
CA TYR A 858 -17.37 14.36 7.77
C TYR A 858 -18.35 14.33 6.60
N PHE A 859 -17.93 13.74 5.48
CA PHE A 859 -18.76 13.45 4.32
C PHE A 859 -19.54 12.15 4.53
N VAL A 860 -20.80 12.28 4.94
CA VAL A 860 -21.68 11.13 5.18
C VAL A 860 -22.42 10.79 3.90
N GLN A 861 -22.05 9.67 3.29
CA GLN A 861 -22.60 9.21 2.01
C GLN A 861 -23.78 8.24 2.19
N SER A 862 -23.88 7.55 3.33
CA SER A 862 -25.00 6.67 3.67
C SER A 862 -25.10 6.47 5.18
N ASP A 863 -26.16 5.80 5.64
CA ASP A 863 -26.22 5.23 6.98
C ASP A 863 -25.45 3.90 6.99
N GLU A 864 -24.14 3.98 7.22
CA GLU A 864 -23.21 2.85 7.18
C GLU A 864 -23.43 1.87 8.35
N SER A 865 -24.18 2.27 9.38
CA SER A 865 -24.56 1.37 10.48
C SER A 865 -25.45 0.21 10.00
N ARG A 866 -26.17 0.40 8.89
CA ARG A 866 -27.03 -0.59 8.22
C ARG A 866 -26.28 -1.56 7.32
N PHE A 867 -24.97 -1.36 7.11
CA PHE A 867 -24.15 -2.29 6.33
C PHE A 867 -23.77 -3.54 7.13
N TYR A 868 -23.94 -3.48 8.45
CA TYR A 868 -23.59 -4.55 9.38
C TYR A 868 -24.84 -5.11 10.07
N PRO A 869 -24.78 -6.33 10.63
CA PRO A 869 -25.87 -6.87 11.44
C PRO A 869 -26.24 -5.93 12.58
N ALA A 870 -27.54 -5.72 12.80
CA ALA A 870 -28.03 -4.87 13.87
C ALA A 870 -27.49 -5.35 15.23
N GLY A 871 -26.91 -4.41 16.00
CA GLY A 871 -26.30 -4.71 17.30
C GLY A 871 -24.86 -5.24 17.23
N SER A 872 -24.25 -5.36 16.04
CA SER A 872 -22.82 -5.64 15.94
C SER A 872 -21.98 -4.45 16.41
N ILE A 873 -20.72 -4.71 16.77
CA ILE A 873 -19.78 -3.66 17.21
C ILE A 873 -19.55 -2.65 16.08
N GLU A 874 -19.43 -3.11 14.84
CA GLU A 874 -19.25 -2.27 13.65
C GLU A 874 -20.47 -1.38 13.42
N SER A 875 -21.68 -1.94 13.54
CA SER A 875 -22.93 -1.17 13.46
C SER A 875 -22.97 -0.06 14.53
N GLN A 876 -22.59 -0.39 15.77
CA GLN A 876 -22.54 0.56 16.87
C GLN A 876 -21.47 1.63 16.67
N LYS A 877 -20.26 1.26 16.21
CA LYS A 877 -19.18 2.21 15.94
C LYS A 877 -19.49 3.15 14.78
N ALA A 878 -20.12 2.64 13.72
CA ALA A 878 -20.61 3.46 12.62
C ALA A 878 -21.70 4.43 13.12
N TRP A 879 -22.59 3.98 14.00
CA TRP A 879 -23.59 4.87 14.63
C TRP A 879 -22.94 5.95 15.51
N ASP A 880 -21.90 5.59 16.27
CA ASP A 880 -21.21 6.51 17.18
C ASP A 880 -20.35 7.55 16.47
N SER A 881 -19.84 7.26 15.25
CA SER A 881 -19.07 8.24 14.47
C SER A 881 -19.90 9.47 14.09
N TYR A 882 -21.22 9.32 13.97
CA TYR A 882 -22.15 10.43 13.68
C TYR A 882 -22.38 11.37 14.87
N LYS A 883 -21.76 11.11 16.04
CA LYS A 883 -21.83 11.97 17.23
C LYS A 883 -20.61 12.90 17.39
N PHE A 884 -19.63 12.80 16.49
CA PHE A 884 -18.40 13.59 16.59
C PHE A 884 -18.64 15.08 16.32
N ASP A 885 -17.85 15.91 16.98
CA ASP A 885 -17.93 17.37 16.83
C ASP A 885 -17.13 17.82 15.58
N TYR A 886 -17.66 17.46 14.41
CA TYR A 886 -17.14 17.82 13.09
C TYR A 886 -18.15 18.68 12.34
N GLU A 887 -17.69 19.33 11.27
CA GLU A 887 -18.59 19.85 10.25
C GLU A 887 -19.12 18.70 9.40
N TYR A 888 -20.38 18.75 8.95
CA TYR A 888 -20.98 17.65 8.20
C TYR A 888 -21.34 18.08 6.78
N MET A 889 -21.14 17.18 5.82
CA MET A 889 -21.70 17.31 4.47
C MET A 889 -22.25 15.97 3.98
N THR A 890 -23.17 16.00 3.02
CA THR A 890 -23.82 14.79 2.50
C THR A 890 -24.37 15.00 1.10
N GLU A 891 -24.44 13.91 0.34
CA GLU A 891 -24.93 13.86 -1.05
C GLU A 891 -26.46 13.70 -1.19
N ALA A 892 -27.17 13.42 -0.09
CA ALA A 892 -28.61 13.15 -0.13
C ALA A 892 -29.40 13.94 0.93
N LYS A 893 -30.56 14.47 0.54
CA LYS A 893 -31.45 15.26 1.40
C LYS A 893 -32.00 14.44 2.55
N TRP A 894 -32.27 13.15 2.32
CA TRP A 894 -32.74 12.27 3.38
C TRP A 894 -31.68 12.09 4.48
N ILE A 895 -30.39 12.00 4.12
CA ILE A 895 -29.28 11.93 5.07
C ILE A 895 -29.13 13.26 5.79
N GLN A 896 -29.23 14.40 5.09
CA GLN A 896 -29.19 15.72 5.70
C GLN A 896 -30.26 15.88 6.79
N LYS A 897 -31.50 15.48 6.46
CA LYS A 897 -32.62 15.48 7.40
C LYS A 897 -32.36 14.52 8.57
N TRP A 898 -31.89 13.31 8.28
CA TRP A 898 -31.61 12.27 9.28
C TRP A 898 -30.52 12.71 10.27
N LEU A 899 -29.41 13.27 9.79
CA LEU A 899 -28.33 13.82 10.63
C LEU A 899 -28.84 14.91 11.57
N LYS A 900 -29.69 15.81 11.06
CA LYS A 900 -30.31 16.86 11.86
C LYS A 900 -31.27 16.32 12.91
N GLU A 901 -32.13 15.37 12.54
CA GLU A 901 -33.17 14.83 13.43
C GLU A 901 -32.61 13.88 14.50
N LYS A 902 -31.58 13.09 14.17
CA LYS A 902 -31.03 12.06 15.07
C LYS A 902 -29.82 12.53 15.87
N PHE A 903 -29.00 13.41 15.30
CA PHE A 903 -27.73 13.81 15.90
C PHE A 903 -27.62 15.34 16.11
N GLY A 904 -28.56 16.13 15.57
CA GLY A 904 -28.55 17.59 15.72
C GLY A 904 -27.57 18.31 14.78
N HIS A 905 -26.94 17.60 13.86
CA HIS A 905 -25.96 18.19 12.93
C HIS A 905 -26.65 18.85 11.72
N ASN A 906 -26.27 20.09 11.41
CA ASN A 906 -26.69 20.75 10.17
C ASN A 906 -25.67 20.43 9.07
N ALA A 907 -25.94 19.38 8.28
CA ALA A 907 -25.07 18.98 7.19
C ALA A 907 -25.27 19.88 5.94
N THR A 908 -24.19 20.21 5.25
CA THR A 908 -24.24 20.87 3.93
C THR A 908 -24.63 19.85 2.86
N TYR A 909 -25.63 20.18 2.04
CA TYR A 909 -26.06 19.32 0.93
C TYR A 909 -25.18 19.55 -0.29
N VAL A 910 -24.43 18.53 -0.70
CA VAL A 910 -23.50 18.54 -1.84
C VAL A 910 -23.86 17.34 -2.73
N PRO A 911 -24.87 17.45 -3.60
CA PRO A 911 -25.37 16.33 -4.38
C PRO A 911 -24.33 15.79 -5.36
N ASN A 912 -24.46 14.51 -5.73
CA ASN A 912 -23.65 13.95 -6.81
C ASN A 912 -24.07 14.50 -8.17
N GLY A 913 -23.16 14.42 -9.14
CA GLY A 913 -23.43 14.75 -10.54
C GLY A 913 -23.05 13.63 -11.48
N LEU A 914 -23.38 13.82 -12.75
CA LEU A 914 -22.93 13.00 -13.86
C LEU A 914 -21.73 13.69 -14.54
N ASP A 915 -20.71 12.90 -14.88
CA ASP A 915 -19.61 13.37 -15.70
C ASP A 915 -19.84 12.94 -17.15
N GLU A 916 -20.21 13.90 -17.98
CA GLU A 916 -20.53 13.70 -19.40
C GLU A 916 -19.34 13.21 -20.24
N ASN A 917 -18.10 13.28 -19.72
CA ASN A 917 -16.93 12.73 -20.39
C ASN A 917 -16.65 11.27 -20.02
N ILE A 918 -17.27 10.76 -18.95
CA ILE A 918 -17.09 9.39 -18.46
C ILE A 918 -18.33 8.56 -18.79
N ILE A 919 -19.51 9.05 -18.41
CA ILE A 919 -20.79 8.38 -18.56
C ILE A 919 -21.64 9.15 -19.57
N PHE A 920 -21.70 8.61 -20.79
CA PHE A 920 -22.49 9.15 -21.89
C PHE A 920 -22.94 8.00 -22.79
N GLN A 921 -23.99 8.21 -23.60
CA GLN A 921 -24.41 7.21 -24.58
C GLN A 921 -23.33 7.05 -25.67
N THR A 922 -22.88 5.82 -25.86
CA THR A 922 -21.89 5.44 -26.86
C THR A 922 -22.36 4.23 -27.68
N ASP A 923 -21.56 3.81 -28.65
CA ASP A 923 -21.83 2.60 -29.41
C ASP A 923 -21.82 1.37 -28.49
N PRO A 924 -22.82 0.47 -28.60
CA PRO A 924 -22.90 -0.70 -27.75
C PRO A 924 -21.78 -1.70 -28.10
N ILE A 925 -21.26 -2.42 -27.09
CA ILE A 925 -20.21 -3.45 -27.21
C ILE A 925 -20.62 -4.48 -28.27
N THR A 926 -21.89 -4.88 -28.23
CA THR A 926 -22.52 -5.70 -29.26
C THR A 926 -23.80 -5.03 -29.73
N LYS A 927 -24.02 -5.02 -31.04
CA LYS A 927 -25.24 -4.45 -31.64
C LYS A 927 -26.46 -5.06 -30.95
N LYS A 928 -27.40 -4.21 -30.50
CA LYS A 928 -28.65 -4.65 -29.88
C LYS A 928 -29.43 -5.56 -30.82
N GLY A 929 -29.76 -6.76 -30.35
CA GLY A 929 -30.52 -7.76 -31.10
C GLY A 929 -32.03 -7.57 -30.92
N ASP A 930 -32.81 -8.60 -31.26
CA ASP A 930 -34.27 -8.57 -31.15
C ASP A 930 -34.77 -8.75 -29.70
N LYS A 931 -33.94 -9.30 -28.81
CA LYS A 931 -34.26 -9.48 -27.39
C LYS A 931 -33.80 -8.28 -26.55
N VAL A 932 -34.62 -7.92 -25.57
CA VAL A 932 -34.29 -6.87 -24.59
C VAL A 932 -33.16 -7.34 -23.69
N ARG A 933 -32.16 -6.47 -23.47
CA ARG A 933 -31.07 -6.72 -22.52
C ARG A 933 -31.33 -6.09 -21.18
N VAL A 934 -31.27 -6.92 -20.14
CA VAL A 934 -31.43 -6.51 -18.75
C VAL A 934 -30.09 -6.59 -18.03
N LEU A 935 -29.68 -5.48 -17.43
CA LEU A 935 -28.46 -5.36 -16.65
C LEU A 935 -28.76 -5.52 -15.16
N LEU A 936 -27.98 -6.37 -14.51
CA LEU A 936 -27.84 -6.45 -13.05
C LEU A 936 -26.51 -5.79 -12.68
N GLU A 937 -26.53 -4.80 -11.80
CA GLU A 937 -25.33 -4.07 -11.37
C GLU A 937 -25.20 -4.08 -9.85
N GLY A 938 -24.03 -4.42 -9.35
CA GLY A 938 -23.64 -4.29 -7.95
C GLY A 938 -22.80 -5.47 -7.46
N PRO A 939 -22.03 -5.29 -6.36
CA PRO A 939 -21.31 -6.39 -5.74
C PRO A 939 -22.27 -7.47 -5.23
N ILE A 940 -22.07 -8.69 -5.71
CA ILE A 940 -22.87 -9.88 -5.40
C ILE A 940 -22.66 -10.34 -3.96
N ASP A 941 -21.45 -10.20 -3.43
CA ASP A 941 -21.12 -10.60 -2.06
C ASP A 941 -21.75 -9.68 -0.99
N ILE A 942 -22.41 -8.59 -1.39
CA ILE A 942 -23.05 -7.62 -0.49
C ILE A 942 -24.57 -7.80 -0.51
N PRO A 943 -25.18 -8.45 0.50
CA PRO A 943 -26.60 -8.85 0.45
C PRO A 943 -27.57 -7.68 0.28
N PHE A 944 -27.28 -6.52 0.87
CA PHE A 944 -28.15 -5.36 0.78
C PHE A 944 -28.17 -4.69 -0.61
N LYS A 945 -27.28 -5.08 -1.54
CA LYS A 945 -27.35 -4.64 -2.95
C LYS A 945 -28.40 -5.39 -3.77
N GLY A 946 -29.00 -6.45 -3.23
CA GLY A 946 -30.20 -7.09 -3.79
C GLY A 946 -29.98 -7.80 -5.13
N MET A 947 -28.74 -8.23 -5.43
CA MET A 947 -28.41 -8.88 -6.71
C MET A 947 -29.17 -10.19 -6.94
N GLU A 948 -29.38 -10.97 -5.88
CA GLU A 948 -30.15 -12.21 -5.96
C GLU A 948 -31.63 -11.97 -6.22
N ASP A 949 -32.22 -10.96 -5.56
CA ASP A 949 -33.61 -10.57 -5.80
C ASP A 949 -33.79 -10.05 -7.24
N ALA A 950 -32.83 -9.27 -7.72
CA ALA A 950 -32.84 -8.74 -9.08
C ALA A 950 -32.74 -9.85 -10.13
N PHE A 951 -31.90 -10.87 -9.90
CA PHE A 951 -31.85 -12.06 -10.74
C PHE A 951 -33.17 -12.85 -10.69
N ASN A 952 -33.72 -13.08 -9.50
CA ASN A 952 -34.98 -13.82 -9.33
C ASN A 952 -36.17 -13.12 -10.00
N ALA A 953 -36.14 -11.79 -10.13
CA ALA A 953 -37.16 -11.03 -10.83
C ALA A 953 -37.14 -11.24 -12.36
N ILE A 954 -36.04 -11.75 -12.93
CA ILE A 954 -35.86 -11.81 -14.40
C ILE A 954 -35.54 -13.21 -14.93
N ASN A 955 -35.25 -14.18 -14.07
CA ASN A 955 -34.72 -15.49 -14.47
C ASN A 955 -35.60 -16.30 -15.44
N ASP A 956 -36.91 -16.05 -15.45
CA ASP A 956 -37.90 -16.73 -16.28
C ASP A 956 -38.54 -15.83 -17.35
N LEU A 957 -38.01 -14.62 -17.53
CA LEU A 957 -38.41 -13.70 -18.59
C LEU A 957 -37.60 -13.94 -19.88
N ASP A 958 -38.22 -13.72 -21.04
CA ASP A 958 -37.55 -13.85 -22.34
C ASP A 958 -36.67 -12.62 -22.64
N CYS A 959 -35.52 -12.57 -21.98
CA CYS A 959 -34.54 -11.49 -22.12
C CYS A 959 -33.10 -12.03 -22.10
N GLU A 960 -32.16 -11.17 -22.50
CA GLU A 960 -30.72 -11.39 -22.37
C GLU A 960 -30.25 -10.73 -21.04
N VAL A 961 -29.55 -11.49 -20.20
CA VAL A 961 -29.18 -11.09 -18.84
C VAL A 961 -27.70 -10.79 -18.77
N TRP A 962 -27.36 -9.53 -18.51
CA TRP A 962 -26.00 -9.07 -18.30
C TRP A 962 -25.79 -8.75 -16.82
N CYS A 963 -24.59 -9.05 -16.30
CA CYS A 963 -24.26 -8.80 -14.90
C CYS A 963 -22.92 -8.10 -14.77
N VAL A 964 -22.86 -7.04 -13.97
CA VAL A 964 -21.63 -6.35 -13.57
C VAL A 964 -21.48 -6.45 -12.05
N SER A 965 -20.32 -6.92 -11.59
CA SER A 965 -20.01 -7.04 -10.16
C SER A 965 -18.60 -6.56 -9.83
N SER A 966 -18.46 -5.77 -8.77
CA SER A 966 -17.15 -5.37 -8.23
C SER A 966 -16.59 -6.39 -7.22
N ALA A 967 -17.45 -7.23 -6.62
CA ALA A 967 -17.09 -8.28 -5.68
C ALA A 967 -18.11 -9.42 -5.72
N GLY A 968 -17.63 -10.66 -5.78
CA GLY A 968 -18.47 -11.84 -5.93
C GLY A 968 -18.81 -12.17 -7.39
N LYS A 969 -19.15 -13.43 -7.63
CA LYS A 969 -19.51 -13.97 -8.95
C LYS A 969 -20.95 -14.48 -8.95
N PRO A 970 -21.65 -14.46 -10.10
CA PRO A 970 -22.96 -15.07 -10.23
C PRO A 970 -22.94 -16.52 -9.76
N LYS A 971 -24.01 -16.95 -9.07
CA LYS A 971 -24.14 -18.35 -8.65
C LYS A 971 -24.26 -19.25 -9.88
N LYS A 972 -23.90 -20.53 -9.78
CA LYS A 972 -23.89 -21.46 -10.93
C LYS A 972 -25.28 -21.62 -11.56
N GLU A 973 -26.32 -21.48 -10.76
CA GLU A 973 -27.72 -21.53 -11.13
C GLU A 973 -28.24 -20.24 -11.80
N TRP A 974 -27.44 -19.16 -11.80
CA TRP A 974 -27.85 -17.91 -12.46
C TRP A 974 -27.66 -18.01 -13.96
N LYS A 975 -28.75 -17.82 -14.72
CA LYS A 975 -28.69 -17.63 -16.16
C LYS A 975 -28.14 -16.23 -16.46
N CYS A 976 -26.83 -16.14 -16.57
CA CYS A 976 -26.09 -14.92 -16.91
C CYS A 976 -25.47 -15.08 -18.30
N ASP A 977 -25.97 -14.34 -19.29
CA ASP A 977 -25.50 -14.43 -20.67
C ASP A 977 -24.12 -13.75 -20.82
N VAL A 978 -23.90 -12.62 -20.14
CA VAL A 978 -22.62 -11.91 -20.11
C VAL A 978 -22.30 -11.44 -18.69
N PHE A 979 -21.09 -11.72 -18.20
CA PHE A 979 -20.63 -11.31 -16.89
C PHE A 979 -19.37 -10.45 -16.99
N PHE A 980 -19.38 -9.31 -16.30
CA PHE A 980 -18.24 -8.41 -16.17
C PHE A 980 -17.82 -8.30 -14.70
N GLU A 981 -16.53 -8.50 -14.44
CA GLU A 981 -15.94 -8.47 -13.10
C GLU A 981 -14.99 -7.29 -12.98
N LYS A 982 -15.16 -6.46 -11.93
CA LYS A 982 -14.27 -5.34 -11.58
C LYS A 982 -14.00 -4.37 -12.76
N VAL A 983 -15.07 -3.95 -13.41
CA VAL A 983 -15.01 -3.07 -14.58
C VAL A 983 -14.51 -1.67 -14.19
N PRO A 984 -13.48 -1.12 -14.87
CA PRO A 984 -13.09 0.27 -14.71
C PRO A 984 -14.22 1.23 -15.10
N MET A 985 -14.34 2.36 -14.40
CA MET A 985 -15.45 3.29 -14.62
C MET A 985 -15.48 3.86 -16.05
N SER A 986 -14.32 3.96 -16.71
CA SER A 986 -14.19 4.40 -18.11
C SER A 986 -14.84 3.45 -19.14
N GLN A 987 -15.14 2.21 -18.77
CA GLN A 987 -15.78 1.22 -19.64
C GLN A 987 -17.27 1.05 -19.33
N MET A 988 -17.75 1.59 -18.21
CA MET A 988 -19.15 1.43 -17.79
C MET A 988 -20.14 2.03 -18.77
N ASN A 989 -19.79 3.14 -19.45
CA ASN A 989 -20.64 3.76 -20.46
C ASN A 989 -20.99 2.80 -21.61
N GLN A 990 -20.06 1.97 -22.05
CA GLN A 990 -20.27 0.98 -23.11
C GLN A 990 -21.21 -0.14 -22.65
N ILE A 991 -21.07 -0.60 -21.40
CA ILE A 991 -21.95 -1.63 -20.83
C ILE A 991 -23.38 -1.09 -20.67
N TYR A 992 -23.55 0.08 -20.07
CA TYR A 992 -24.86 0.70 -19.94
C TYR A 992 -25.49 0.96 -21.32
N SER A 993 -24.73 1.49 -22.28
CA SER A 993 -25.23 1.74 -23.65
C SER A 993 -25.60 0.45 -24.40
N SER A 994 -25.04 -0.69 -23.97
CA SER A 994 -25.36 -2.01 -24.54
C SER A 994 -26.66 -2.60 -24.00
N CYS A 995 -27.17 -2.11 -22.87
CA CYS A 995 -28.36 -2.65 -22.19
C CYS A 995 -29.59 -1.75 -22.39
N ASP A 996 -30.78 -2.28 -22.15
CA ASP A 996 -32.05 -1.53 -22.28
C ASP A 996 -32.69 -1.21 -20.93
N ILE A 997 -32.58 -2.14 -19.98
CA ILE A 997 -33.19 -2.05 -18.66
C ILE A 997 -32.13 -2.34 -17.59
N LEU A 998 -31.96 -1.47 -16.61
CA LEU A 998 -31.24 -1.78 -15.37
C LEU A 998 -32.24 -2.22 -14.29
N VAL A 999 -31.95 -3.33 -13.60
CA VAL A 999 -32.72 -3.75 -12.42
C VAL A 999 -31.85 -3.58 -11.18
N LYS A 1000 -32.27 -2.67 -10.29
CA LYS A 1000 -31.49 -2.30 -9.09
C LYS A 1000 -32.35 -2.34 -7.83
N LEU A 1001 -32.30 -3.46 -7.10
CA LEU A 1001 -33.16 -3.74 -5.95
C LEU A 1001 -32.43 -3.58 -4.60
N SER A 1002 -31.58 -2.54 -4.49
CA SER A 1002 -30.87 -2.21 -3.25
C SER A 1002 -31.80 -1.94 -2.07
N ARG A 1003 -31.35 -2.26 -0.86
CA ARG A 1003 -32.07 -2.03 0.41
C ARG A 1003 -31.56 -0.81 1.19
N VAL A 1004 -30.36 -0.34 0.88
CA VAL A 1004 -29.71 0.83 1.48
C VAL A 1004 -28.94 1.56 0.40
N GLU A 1005 -29.25 2.84 0.20
CA GLU A 1005 -28.53 3.74 -0.71
C GLU A 1005 -28.49 5.15 -0.14
N GLY A 1006 -27.44 5.88 -0.51
CA GLY A 1006 -27.25 7.31 -0.24
C GLY A 1006 -27.87 8.14 -1.35
N PHE A 1007 -27.04 8.59 -2.30
CA PHE A 1007 -27.47 9.03 -3.62
C PHE A 1007 -27.47 7.85 -4.60
N PHE A 1008 -28.54 7.67 -5.38
CA PHE A 1008 -28.71 6.45 -6.17
C PHE A 1008 -27.96 6.48 -7.52
N GLY A 1009 -26.62 6.46 -7.56
CA GLY A 1009 -25.85 6.67 -8.80
C GLY A 1009 -26.21 5.81 -10.05
N PRO A 1010 -26.20 4.47 -9.98
CA PRO A 1010 -26.29 3.61 -11.18
C PRO A 1010 -27.54 3.82 -12.06
N PRO A 1011 -28.76 4.03 -11.51
CA PRO A 1011 -29.90 4.42 -12.32
C PRO A 1011 -29.71 5.72 -13.12
N LEU A 1012 -29.05 6.74 -12.55
CA LEU A 1012 -28.75 7.98 -13.26
C LEU A 1012 -27.78 7.75 -14.43
N GLU A 1013 -26.78 6.90 -14.22
CA GLU A 1013 -25.80 6.49 -15.25
C GLU A 1013 -26.49 5.74 -16.40
N MET A 1014 -27.38 4.78 -16.08
CA MET A 1014 -28.16 4.05 -17.07
C MET A 1014 -29.06 4.99 -17.90
N MET A 1015 -29.71 5.96 -17.25
CA MET A 1015 -30.54 6.97 -17.92
C MET A 1015 -29.70 7.81 -18.91
N ALA A 1016 -28.48 8.21 -18.53
CA ALA A 1016 -27.58 8.97 -19.40
C ALA A 1016 -27.11 8.19 -20.64
N CYS A 1017 -26.89 6.87 -20.48
CA CYS A 1017 -26.47 5.98 -21.55
C CYS A 1017 -27.62 5.48 -22.45
N GLY A 1018 -28.85 5.93 -22.22
CA GLY A 1018 -30.00 5.64 -23.09
C GLY A 1018 -30.77 4.37 -22.74
N GLY A 1019 -30.72 3.94 -21.48
CA GLY A 1019 -31.56 2.88 -20.92
C GLY A 1019 -32.63 3.40 -19.95
N THR A 1020 -33.47 2.51 -19.44
CA THR A 1020 -34.43 2.78 -18.36
C THR A 1020 -34.16 1.89 -17.15
N CYS A 1021 -34.82 2.13 -16.02
CA CYS A 1021 -34.57 1.38 -14.78
C CYS A 1021 -35.86 0.83 -14.15
N VAL A 1022 -35.72 -0.31 -13.48
CA VAL A 1022 -36.63 -0.79 -12.43
C VAL A 1022 -35.86 -0.74 -11.11
N VAL A 1023 -36.32 0.05 -10.15
CA VAL A 1023 -35.61 0.30 -8.89
C VAL A 1023 -36.49 0.02 -7.69
N ALA A 1024 -35.87 -0.34 -6.57
CA ALA A 1024 -36.58 -0.39 -5.29
C ALA A 1024 -36.85 1.02 -4.74
N ASP A 1025 -37.95 1.18 -3.99
CA ASP A 1025 -38.33 2.34 -3.17
C ASP A 1025 -37.38 2.48 -1.95
N VAL A 1026 -36.08 2.61 -2.23
CA VAL A 1026 -35.00 2.73 -1.25
C VAL A 1026 -34.76 4.20 -0.91
N THR A 1027 -34.22 4.47 0.28
CA THR A 1027 -33.78 5.82 0.63
C THR A 1027 -32.85 6.39 -0.45
N GLY A 1028 -33.14 7.61 -0.91
CA GLY A 1028 -32.31 8.29 -1.91
C GLY A 1028 -32.71 8.10 -3.37
N HIS A 1029 -33.64 7.19 -3.68
CA HIS A 1029 -34.15 7.09 -5.05
C HIS A 1029 -34.91 8.35 -5.46
N ASP A 1030 -35.65 8.94 -4.52
CA ASP A 1030 -36.51 10.10 -4.67
C ASP A 1030 -35.78 11.44 -4.82
N GLU A 1031 -34.43 11.44 -4.81
CA GLU A 1031 -33.64 12.62 -5.17
C GLU A 1031 -33.97 13.09 -6.60
N TYR A 1032 -34.19 12.14 -7.52
CA TYR A 1032 -34.49 12.43 -8.93
C TYR A 1032 -35.37 11.39 -9.63
N ILE A 1033 -35.59 10.21 -9.04
CA ILE A 1033 -36.44 9.18 -9.65
C ILE A 1033 -37.90 9.47 -9.34
N VAL A 1034 -38.72 9.48 -10.40
CA VAL A 1034 -40.16 9.65 -10.32
C VAL A 1034 -40.83 8.46 -11.01
N ASP A 1035 -41.58 7.68 -10.24
CA ASP A 1035 -42.25 6.48 -10.73
C ASP A 1035 -43.14 6.79 -11.96
N ASN A 1036 -43.07 5.91 -12.95
CA ASN A 1036 -43.78 5.99 -14.22
C ASN A 1036 -43.45 7.23 -15.10
N TYR A 1037 -42.49 8.06 -14.69
CA TYR A 1037 -41.97 9.18 -15.46
C TYR A 1037 -40.60 8.88 -16.08
N ASN A 1038 -39.60 8.53 -15.25
CA ASN A 1038 -38.22 8.24 -15.70
C ASN A 1038 -37.71 6.85 -15.30
N ALA A 1039 -38.40 6.15 -14.39
CA ALA A 1039 -38.17 4.74 -14.05
C ALA A 1039 -39.48 4.09 -13.58
N LEU A 1040 -39.45 2.78 -13.31
CA LEU A 1040 -40.48 2.11 -12.51
C LEU A 1040 -39.94 1.84 -11.11
N VAL A 1041 -40.73 2.18 -10.09
CA VAL A 1041 -40.37 2.00 -8.67
C VAL A 1041 -41.22 0.87 -8.08
N VAL A 1042 -40.56 -0.06 -7.38
CA VAL A 1042 -41.22 -1.19 -6.69
C VAL A 1042 -40.88 -1.19 -5.21
N LYS A 1043 -41.72 -1.84 -4.39
CA LYS A 1043 -41.46 -1.89 -2.94
C LYS A 1043 -40.18 -2.68 -2.64
N ILE A 1044 -39.46 -2.26 -1.60
CA ILE A 1044 -38.26 -2.99 -1.15
C ILE A 1044 -38.63 -4.45 -0.83
N GLY A 1045 -37.93 -5.39 -1.46
CA GLY A 1045 -38.13 -6.83 -1.30
C GLY A 1045 -39.28 -7.43 -2.11
N ASP A 1046 -39.98 -6.65 -2.93
CA ASP A 1046 -41.08 -7.13 -3.79
C ASP A 1046 -40.55 -7.68 -5.13
N VAL A 1047 -40.03 -8.90 -5.10
CA VAL A 1047 -39.45 -9.58 -6.27
C VAL A 1047 -40.49 -9.81 -7.37
N GLU A 1048 -41.73 -10.15 -7.01
CA GLU A 1048 -42.80 -10.36 -7.99
C GLU A 1048 -43.23 -9.03 -8.61
N GLY A 1049 -43.34 -7.96 -7.82
CA GLY A 1049 -43.56 -6.61 -8.34
C GLY A 1049 -42.46 -6.17 -9.31
N ALA A 1050 -41.19 -6.42 -8.97
CA ALA A 1050 -40.05 -6.17 -9.85
C ALA A 1050 -40.17 -6.95 -11.17
N LYS A 1051 -40.53 -8.23 -11.11
CA LYS A 1051 -40.77 -9.07 -12.28
C LYS A 1051 -41.87 -8.54 -13.18
N GLN A 1052 -43.01 -8.14 -12.61
CA GLN A 1052 -44.10 -7.55 -13.39
C GLN A 1052 -43.68 -6.22 -14.03
N ALA A 1053 -42.89 -5.41 -13.33
CA ALA A 1053 -42.35 -4.16 -13.87
C ALA A 1053 -41.39 -4.40 -15.05
N VAL A 1054 -40.44 -5.33 -14.91
CA VAL A 1054 -39.51 -5.69 -15.99
C VAL A 1054 -40.27 -6.27 -17.18
N LYS A 1055 -41.20 -7.21 -16.94
CA LYS A 1055 -42.05 -7.79 -17.99
C LYS A 1055 -42.83 -6.71 -18.75
N LYS A 1056 -43.43 -5.76 -18.03
CA LYS A 1056 -44.13 -4.62 -18.64
C LYS A 1056 -43.21 -3.82 -19.55
N LEU A 1057 -41.96 -3.55 -19.12
CA LEU A 1057 -40.99 -2.84 -19.95
C LEU A 1057 -40.51 -3.66 -21.14
N ILE A 1058 -40.51 -4.99 -21.08
CA ILE A 1058 -40.21 -5.86 -22.23
C ILE A 1058 -41.33 -5.79 -23.27
N GLU A 1059 -42.58 -5.90 -22.83
CA GLU A 1059 -43.77 -5.99 -23.68
C GLU A 1059 -44.24 -4.63 -24.23
N ASP A 1060 -44.16 -3.56 -23.43
CA ASP A 1060 -44.60 -2.20 -23.79
C ASP A 1060 -43.43 -1.33 -24.24
N THR A 1061 -43.16 -1.36 -25.55
CA THR A 1061 -42.07 -0.59 -26.16
C THR A 1061 -42.32 0.93 -26.07
N GLU A 1062 -43.57 1.39 -26.13
CA GLU A 1062 -43.88 2.83 -26.06
C GLU A 1062 -43.57 3.37 -24.65
N LEU A 1063 -43.98 2.64 -23.61
CA LEU A 1063 -43.62 2.96 -22.23
C LEU A 1063 -42.10 2.98 -22.06
N ARG A 1064 -41.40 1.94 -22.52
CA ARG A 1064 -39.93 1.85 -22.40
C ARG A 1064 -39.24 3.06 -23.05
N GLN A 1065 -39.61 3.41 -24.29
CA GLN A 1065 -39.03 4.56 -25.00
C GLN A 1065 -39.35 5.89 -24.31
N ARG A 1066 -40.56 6.04 -23.76
CA ARG A 1066 -40.94 7.22 -22.99
C ARG A 1066 -40.10 7.38 -21.72
N LEU A 1067 -39.90 6.31 -20.96
CA LEU A 1067 -39.06 6.35 -19.76
C LEU A 1067 -37.60 6.64 -20.10
N ILE A 1068 -37.05 6.05 -21.17
CA ILE A 1068 -35.69 6.35 -21.68
C ILE A 1068 -35.56 7.85 -22.01
N ALA A 1069 -36.51 8.41 -22.75
CA ALA A 1069 -36.47 9.82 -23.16
C ALA A 1069 -36.54 10.78 -21.95
N ASN A 1070 -37.38 10.47 -20.96
CA ASN A 1070 -37.49 11.26 -19.73
C ASN A 1070 -36.29 11.05 -18.79
N GLY A 1071 -35.74 9.83 -18.75
CA GLY A 1071 -34.51 9.51 -18.01
C GLY A 1071 -33.33 10.33 -18.52
N ARG A 1072 -33.14 10.40 -19.84
CA ARG A 1072 -32.11 11.26 -20.45
C ARG A 1072 -32.26 12.73 -20.03
N LYS A 1073 -33.48 13.28 -20.09
CA LYS A 1073 -33.75 14.65 -19.61
C LYS A 1073 -33.40 14.82 -18.13
N THR A 1074 -33.75 13.84 -17.31
CA THR A 1074 -33.40 13.82 -15.89
C THR A 1074 -31.87 13.87 -15.73
N ALA A 1075 -31.12 13.00 -16.42
CA ALA A 1075 -29.67 12.94 -16.32
C ALA A 1075 -28.96 14.25 -16.72
N GLU A 1076 -29.49 15.00 -17.69
CA GLU A 1076 -28.92 16.27 -18.15
C GLU A 1076 -28.94 17.39 -17.08
N GLU A 1077 -29.84 17.28 -16.09
CA GLU A 1077 -29.99 18.25 -14.99
C GLU A 1077 -28.96 18.04 -13.87
N TRP A 1078 -28.38 16.85 -13.74
CA TRP A 1078 -27.48 16.48 -12.65
C TRP A 1078 -26.02 16.59 -13.08
N ARG A 1079 -25.46 17.80 -13.01
CA ARG A 1079 -24.06 18.09 -13.36
C ARG A 1079 -23.20 18.29 -12.12
N TRP A 1080 -21.91 17.96 -12.21
CA TRP A 1080 -20.97 18.14 -11.09
C TRP A 1080 -20.69 19.61 -10.74
N GLU A 1081 -20.68 20.54 -11.70
CA GLU A 1081 -20.20 21.90 -11.45
C GLU A 1081 -20.98 22.67 -10.36
N PRO A 1082 -22.33 22.66 -10.34
CA PRO A 1082 -23.09 23.24 -9.23
C PRO A 1082 -22.78 22.61 -7.86
N SER A 1083 -22.49 21.31 -7.83
CA SER A 1083 -22.08 20.61 -6.61
C SER A 1083 -20.71 21.08 -6.12
N ILE A 1084 -19.77 21.28 -7.04
CA ILE A 1084 -18.44 21.83 -6.70
C ILE A 1084 -18.53 23.29 -6.27
N ASP A 1085 -19.44 24.09 -6.84
CA ASP A 1085 -19.69 25.46 -6.37
C ASP A 1085 -20.12 25.47 -4.89
N THR A 1086 -21.04 24.56 -4.53
CA THR A 1086 -21.49 24.39 -3.14
C THR A 1086 -20.36 23.92 -2.22
N LEU A 1087 -19.50 23.04 -2.72
CA LEU A 1087 -18.33 22.54 -2.00
C LEU A 1087 -17.29 23.64 -1.75
N GLU A 1088 -17.02 24.50 -2.74
CA GLU A 1088 -16.17 25.68 -2.57
C GLU A 1088 -16.76 26.62 -1.51
N GLU A 1089 -18.07 26.88 -1.52
CA GLU A 1089 -18.71 27.69 -0.49
C GLU A 1089 -18.51 27.13 0.92
N LEU A 1090 -18.65 25.81 1.12
CA LEU A 1090 -18.40 25.16 2.42
C LEU A 1090 -16.95 25.39 2.89
N TYR A 1091 -16.00 25.29 1.96
CA TYR A 1091 -14.58 25.43 2.28
C TYR A 1091 -14.16 26.89 2.48
N TYR A 1092 -14.81 27.86 1.81
CA TYR A 1092 -14.56 29.29 2.00
C TYR A 1092 -15.33 29.95 3.14
N LYS A 1093 -16.54 29.49 3.48
CA LYS A 1093 -17.48 30.17 4.41
C LYS A 1093 -16.88 30.52 5.79
N ASN A 1094 -15.81 29.84 6.21
CA ASN A 1094 -15.16 30.07 7.51
C ASN A 1094 -13.66 30.42 7.43
N HIS A 1095 -13.08 30.68 6.24
CA HIS A 1095 -11.69 31.19 6.15
C HIS A 1095 -11.56 32.65 6.61
N SER A 1096 -12.68 33.36 6.80
CA SER A 1096 -12.72 34.77 7.17
C SER A 1096 -12.77 35.05 8.68
N ILE A 1097 -12.51 34.06 9.53
CA ILE A 1097 -12.42 34.27 10.99
C ILE A 1097 -11.09 34.98 11.29
N GLY A 1098 -11.13 36.30 11.17
CA GLY A 1098 -9.99 37.21 11.30
C GLY A 1098 -10.28 38.63 10.82
N LYS A 1099 -11.50 38.96 10.38
CA LYS A 1099 -11.93 40.36 10.28
C LYS A 1099 -12.16 40.91 11.69
N VAL A 1100 -11.11 41.46 12.28
CA VAL A 1100 -11.26 42.60 13.17
C VAL A 1100 -11.98 43.67 12.33
N GLU A 1101 -13.19 44.04 12.73
CA GLU A 1101 -13.85 45.23 12.18
C GLU A 1101 -12.88 46.42 12.32
N VAL A 1102 -12.65 47.09 11.19
CA VAL A 1102 -11.71 48.20 11.00
C VAL A 1102 -11.93 49.31 12.03
#